data_AF-A0A973MZF0-F1
#
_entry.id   AF-A0A973MZF0-F1
#
_cell.length_a   1.000
_cell.length_b   1.000
_cell.length_c   1.000
_cell.angle_alpha   90.00
_cell.angle_beta   90.00
_cell.angle_gamma   90.00
#
_symmetry.space_group_name_H-M   'P 1'
#
loop_
_entity.id
_entity.type
_entity.pdbx_description
1 polymer ?
#
loop_
_entity_poly.entity_id
_entity_poly.type
_entity_poly.pdbx_seq_one_letter_code
_entity_poly.pdbx_strand_id
1 'polypeptide(L)'
;MANRQSRDPGQIRQFDQYAKIGDAPSYAVDTGEAWRALSSVAGKLSDRLGRMADAAAAREGEQAGLAAGASSGAAYLQMQASQAAAAGKAGQLSGDADSIVTQAAARHGVSAAYLKRVAMIESSGNASAVSPTGAKGPFQFVSGTARRYGLANPFDWGQSADAAARLTADNAAYLRKVLGRDPTAGELYLAHQQGAGGAAKLLADPKQLASTAVGARAVAVNGGKAGMQAGEFAGLWTRKFADIDGQPAGGAAPAPGPAPAEPPKGLVQAGNIDLGNRPVVKNEDGSISTVRSMSFEEDGKEILIPTVSPDGKLLSDDDAIKLYHRTGQHLGIFDSAKNATAYAKDLHASQAAYYGGPQSGNRPVVPVLSTTPLALQRSDTIYGDAYNRAASSAYGWRMQTGLETQMQAAYEANQDNPAGLADALTKVHSEFAKDANLADPHLAEAFDKRFAERSQAFMLDAQNKAAAKMRETEQASAFEGMAAQRLGIERQAIALGANPKGDQIMQRELERAGRSIDGALANGTLTPLQAAKAKADLAETAATGRVRGVYEALDTPEKKEQFATGLLDDWTAGKGPLAQLPYDTVKALSSTLWNDARAQINQRTAAQKVEAARTEDLVKDDVASVAATGKGLDPNESGLTPDKVATLLGPEKFDAWRADRAQAERTWQATSGMETATPAEISQRLETLTPKAGAAGFVGDAKVFDAATKKAQAVLKARADDPAAAVESAFPEVKAMADQANPQDANSMQALVSVRLQAQKALGIDELGQSPLTNQEARALARAVTAQPDPALQSKAMAQLVDQVQVTYGPHADAVLKQILQVQGIDKEMAGFGAGLFARLNRGNKPSIADKRQGGVMSETDAAAKAGTAQGSDAWPIPNVKQIQMLSANPQLAPEFDKKFGLGAAARMIGKPQTMKFKVPGGTELLEPDGSEGFIPDE
;
A
#
# COMPACT_ATOMS: atom_id res chain seq x y z
N MET A 1 -116.42 -8.12 -19.13
CA MET A 1 -116.11 -9.38 -18.40
C MET A 1 -114.62 -9.34 -18.03
N ALA A 2 -114.14 -9.44 -16.80
CA ALA A 2 -114.69 -9.28 -15.45
C ALA A 2 -113.52 -8.88 -14.52
N ASN A 3 -113.67 -7.71 -13.87
CA ASN A 3 -113.10 -7.12 -12.63
C ASN A 3 -111.83 -7.70 -11.94
N ARG A 4 -110.73 -6.93 -11.79
CA ARG A 4 -110.41 -5.86 -10.77
C ARG A 4 -110.15 -6.45 -9.37
N GLN A 5 -109.15 -6.09 -8.54
CA GLN A 5 -108.12 -5.05 -8.48
C GLN A 5 -107.12 -5.41 -7.32
N SER A 6 -106.12 -4.56 -7.08
CA SER A 6 -104.87 -4.74 -6.30
C SER A 6 -104.90 -4.28 -4.82
N ARG A 7 -103.92 -4.77 -4.00
CA ARG A 7 -103.31 -4.23 -2.72
C ARG A 7 -104.14 -4.35 -1.42
N ASP A 8 -103.64 -4.55 -0.19
CA ASP A 8 -102.31 -4.69 0.49
C ASP A 8 -102.57 -5.25 1.96
N PRO A 9 -101.75 -5.00 3.03
CA PRO A 9 -100.81 -5.89 3.74
C PRO A 9 -101.22 -6.37 5.17
N GLY A 10 -100.46 -7.32 5.73
CA GLY A 10 -100.07 -7.33 7.16
C GLY A 10 -100.97 -8.04 8.19
N GLN A 11 -100.34 -8.94 8.96
CA GLN A 11 -100.76 -9.56 10.24
C GLN A 11 -102.03 -10.41 10.27
N ILE A 12 -101.88 -11.72 10.52
CA ILE A 12 -102.76 -12.43 11.47
C ILE A 12 -101.93 -13.25 12.46
N ARG A 13 -102.33 -13.13 13.73
CA ARG A 13 -101.79 -13.75 14.95
C ARG A 13 -102.13 -15.24 15.05
N GLN A 14 -101.30 -15.91 15.87
CA GLN A 14 -101.53 -17.12 16.64
C GLN A 14 -102.99 -17.61 16.78
N PHE A 15 -103.15 -18.93 16.63
CA PHE A 15 -104.15 -19.71 17.34
C PHE A 15 -103.46 -20.84 18.10
N ASP A 16 -103.67 -20.83 19.41
CA ASP A 16 -103.44 -21.90 20.35
C ASP A 16 -104.62 -22.89 20.33
N GLN A 17 -104.41 -24.03 21.01
CA GLN A 17 -105.37 -24.74 21.88
C GLN A 17 -106.12 -26.01 21.38
N TYR A 18 -105.67 -27.18 21.89
CA TYR A 18 -106.34 -28.06 22.89
C TYR A 18 -106.36 -29.56 22.56
N ALA A 19 -105.78 -30.37 23.48
CA ALA A 19 -106.50 -31.46 24.15
C ALA A 19 -105.78 -31.84 25.46
N LYS A 20 -106.51 -31.81 26.58
CA LYS A 20 -106.10 -32.18 27.95
C LYS A 20 -106.35 -33.68 28.22
N ILE A 21 -105.55 -34.29 29.11
CA ILE A 21 -105.99 -35.28 30.12
C ILE A 21 -105.12 -35.13 31.41
N GLY A 22 -105.74 -35.06 32.61
CA GLY A 22 -105.13 -35.12 33.97
C GLY A 22 -104.93 -36.58 34.47
N ASP A 23 -104.27 -36.94 35.57
CA ASP A 23 -104.30 -36.42 36.95
C ASP A 23 -102.97 -36.65 37.74
N ALA A 24 -102.44 -35.59 38.39
CA ALA A 24 -101.39 -35.48 39.46
C ALA A 24 -99.93 -35.98 39.25
N PRO A 25 -98.93 -35.40 39.97
CA PRO A 25 -98.42 -34.03 39.93
C PRO A 25 -97.09 -33.88 39.16
N SER A 26 -96.83 -32.64 38.75
CA SER A 26 -95.67 -32.14 37.99
C SER A 26 -94.29 -32.32 38.64
N TYR A 27 -93.31 -32.82 37.86
CA TYR A 27 -91.97 -32.24 37.58
C TYR A 27 -91.24 -33.26 36.68
N ALA A 28 -90.51 -32.96 35.60
CA ALA A 28 -90.00 -31.72 35.03
C ALA A 28 -90.08 -31.84 33.50
N VAL A 29 -90.69 -30.85 32.83
CA VAL A 29 -90.58 -30.70 31.39
C VAL A 29 -89.22 -30.06 31.12
N ASP A 30 -88.31 -30.79 30.47
CA ASP A 30 -87.10 -30.20 29.89
C ASP A 30 -87.55 -29.26 28.76
N THR A 31 -87.58 -27.95 29.06
CA THR A 31 -87.93 -26.85 28.15
C THR A 31 -86.87 -26.61 27.06
N GLY A 32 -85.94 -27.54 26.87
CA GLY A 32 -84.72 -27.33 26.11
C GLY A 32 -83.80 -26.31 26.79
N GLU A 33 -84.08 -25.91 28.03
CA GLU A 33 -83.14 -25.15 28.86
C GLU A 33 -81.94 -26.01 29.23
N ALA A 34 -82.11 -27.32 29.45
CA ALA A 34 -80.97 -28.21 29.68
C ALA A 34 -80.09 -28.33 28.44
N TRP A 35 -80.68 -28.51 27.25
CA TRP A 35 -79.95 -28.56 25.98
C TRP A 35 -79.29 -27.24 25.60
N ARG A 36 -79.93 -26.08 25.86
CA ARG A 36 -79.31 -24.76 25.64
C ARG A 36 -78.22 -24.47 26.66
N ALA A 37 -78.42 -24.81 27.93
CA ALA A 37 -77.41 -24.70 28.98
C ALA A 37 -76.21 -25.59 28.67
N LEU A 38 -76.42 -26.85 28.27
CA LEU A 38 -75.39 -27.79 27.82
C LEU A 38 -74.68 -27.30 26.56
N SER A 39 -75.38 -26.72 25.57
CA SER A 39 -74.74 -26.13 24.38
C SER A 39 -73.92 -24.89 24.72
N SER A 40 -74.36 -24.08 25.69
CA SER A 40 -73.59 -22.91 26.14
C SER A 40 -72.39 -23.32 26.99
N VAL A 41 -72.50 -24.39 27.77
CA VAL A 41 -71.40 -24.98 28.53
C VAL A 41 -70.41 -25.68 27.59
N ALA A 42 -70.87 -26.40 26.57
CA ALA A 42 -70.05 -27.02 25.54
C ALA A 42 -69.38 -25.98 24.64
N GLY A 43 -70.06 -24.89 24.28
CA GLY A 43 -69.49 -23.75 23.56
C GLY A 43 -68.45 -23.01 24.40
N LYS A 44 -68.74 -22.70 25.66
CA LYS A 44 -67.77 -22.08 26.59
C LYS A 44 -66.60 -22.99 26.93
N LEU A 45 -66.82 -24.31 26.98
CA LEU A 45 -65.77 -25.31 27.17
C LEU A 45 -64.92 -25.47 25.90
N SER A 46 -65.52 -25.45 24.70
CA SER A 46 -64.83 -25.43 23.41
C SER A 46 -64.01 -24.15 23.24
N ASP A 47 -64.52 -22.99 23.67
CA ASP A 47 -63.77 -21.73 23.67
C ASP A 47 -62.67 -21.69 24.72
N ARG A 48 -62.84 -22.40 25.84
CA ARG A 48 -61.81 -22.52 26.89
C ARG A 48 -60.75 -23.54 26.50
N LEU A 49 -61.13 -24.65 25.87
CA LEU A 49 -60.22 -25.66 25.31
C LEU A 49 -59.51 -25.13 24.08
N GLY A 50 -60.17 -24.35 23.23
CA GLY A 50 -59.58 -23.62 22.10
C GLY A 50 -58.55 -22.62 22.61
N ARG A 51 -58.88 -21.78 23.61
CA ARG A 51 -57.90 -20.88 24.23
C ARG A 51 -56.78 -21.59 24.98
N MET A 52 -57.02 -22.76 25.57
CA MET A 52 -55.98 -23.58 26.18
C MET A 52 -55.11 -24.30 25.15
N ALA A 53 -55.68 -24.68 24.00
CA ALA A 53 -54.96 -25.25 22.85
C ALA A 53 -54.14 -24.18 22.13
N ASP A 54 -54.67 -22.96 21.97
CA ASP A 54 -53.95 -21.80 21.45
C ASP A 54 -52.85 -21.36 22.41
N ALA A 55 -53.08 -21.40 23.74
CA ALA A 55 -52.06 -21.13 24.75
C ALA A 55 -51.05 -22.28 24.94
N ALA A 56 -51.40 -23.51 24.55
CA ALA A 56 -50.48 -24.64 24.50
C ALA A 56 -49.65 -24.61 23.21
N ALA A 57 -50.26 -24.31 22.06
CA ALA A 57 -49.61 -24.08 20.77
C ALA A 57 -48.74 -22.81 20.78
N ALA A 58 -49.11 -21.78 21.53
CA ALA A 58 -48.27 -20.60 21.77
C ALA A 58 -47.06 -20.95 22.65
N ARG A 59 -47.22 -21.81 23.66
CA ARG A 59 -46.09 -22.28 24.50
C ARG A 59 -45.21 -23.32 23.81
N GLU A 60 -45.77 -24.18 22.97
CA GLU A 60 -45.01 -25.04 22.05
C GLU A 60 -44.34 -24.21 20.95
N GLY A 61 -44.98 -23.15 20.46
CA GLY A 61 -44.39 -22.19 19.53
C GLY A 61 -43.29 -21.33 20.17
N GLU A 62 -43.38 -21.05 21.46
CA GLU A 62 -42.36 -20.33 22.23
C GLU A 62 -41.20 -21.26 22.62
N GLN A 63 -41.45 -22.53 22.98
CA GLN A 63 -40.42 -23.54 23.23
C GLN A 63 -39.77 -24.09 21.95
N ALA A 64 -40.53 -24.27 20.87
CA ALA A 64 -40.02 -24.57 19.54
C ALA A 64 -39.37 -23.33 18.91
N GLY A 65 -39.79 -22.12 19.27
CA GLY A 65 -39.11 -20.86 18.95
C GLY A 65 -37.81 -20.68 19.74
N LEU A 66 -37.72 -21.23 20.96
CA LEU A 66 -36.49 -21.28 21.76
C LEU A 66 -35.56 -22.43 21.33
N ALA A 67 -36.08 -23.56 20.87
CA ALA A 67 -35.30 -24.68 20.33
C ALA A 67 -34.89 -24.44 18.87
N ALA A 68 -35.75 -23.84 18.05
CA ALA A 68 -35.43 -23.29 16.73
C ALA A 68 -34.59 -22.02 16.89
N GLY A 69 -34.71 -21.25 17.96
CA GLY A 69 -33.81 -20.15 18.31
C GLY A 69 -32.43 -20.63 18.78
N ALA A 70 -32.35 -21.80 19.44
CA ALA A 70 -31.09 -22.43 19.83
C ALA A 70 -30.43 -23.20 18.68
N SER A 71 -31.20 -23.75 17.74
CA SER A 71 -30.68 -24.45 16.55
C SER A 71 -30.53 -23.54 15.34
N SER A 72 -31.31 -22.48 15.18
CA SER A 72 -31.02 -21.34 14.29
C SER A 72 -29.97 -20.44 14.92
N GLY A 73 -29.87 -20.33 16.25
CA GLY A 73 -28.75 -19.70 16.92
C GLY A 73 -27.47 -20.53 16.75
N ALA A 74 -27.52 -21.85 16.84
CA ALA A 74 -26.39 -22.73 16.55
C ALA A 74 -26.08 -22.81 15.05
N ALA A 75 -27.07 -22.81 14.16
CA ALA A 75 -26.87 -22.75 12.71
C ALA A 75 -26.49 -21.35 12.23
N TYR A 76 -26.87 -20.28 12.92
CA TYR A 76 -26.44 -18.90 12.69
C TYR A 76 -25.07 -18.63 13.32
N LEU A 77 -24.72 -19.27 14.44
CA LEU A 77 -23.37 -19.27 14.99
C LEU A 77 -22.45 -20.21 14.21
N GLN A 78 -22.97 -21.26 13.58
CA GLN A 78 -22.25 -22.15 12.66
C GLN A 78 -22.22 -21.59 11.23
N MET A 79 -23.20 -20.78 10.83
CA MET A 79 -23.20 -19.95 9.62
C MET A 79 -22.35 -18.70 9.81
N GLN A 80 -22.29 -18.08 11.00
CA GLN A 80 -21.34 -17.04 11.33
C GLN A 80 -19.95 -17.61 11.57
N ALA A 81 -19.79 -18.83 12.10
CA ALA A 81 -18.50 -19.50 12.18
C ALA A 81 -18.05 -20.05 10.83
N SER A 82 -18.95 -20.42 9.92
CA SER A 82 -18.62 -20.80 8.53
C SER A 82 -18.53 -19.60 7.59
N GLN A 83 -19.20 -18.48 7.85
CA GLN A 83 -18.97 -17.18 7.21
C GLN A 83 -17.73 -16.50 7.78
N ALA A 84 -17.36 -16.71 9.05
CA ALA A 84 -16.07 -16.32 9.61
C ALA A 84 -14.94 -17.27 9.18
N ALA A 85 -15.21 -18.56 8.93
CA ALA A 85 -14.24 -19.48 8.32
C ALA A 85 -14.13 -19.30 6.79
N ALA A 86 -15.19 -18.84 6.11
CA ALA A 86 -15.18 -18.48 4.69
C ALA A 86 -14.63 -17.06 4.46
N ALA A 87 -14.90 -16.10 5.34
CA ALA A 87 -14.21 -14.79 5.38
C ALA A 87 -12.74 -14.96 5.82
N GLY A 88 -12.47 -15.91 6.73
CA GLY A 88 -11.13 -16.36 7.08
C GLY A 88 -10.38 -17.04 5.93
N LYS A 89 -11.07 -17.55 4.89
CA LYS A 89 -10.45 -18.07 3.66
C LYS A 89 -10.42 -17.06 2.51
N ALA A 90 -11.35 -16.10 2.44
CA ALA A 90 -11.36 -15.04 1.42
C ALA A 90 -10.33 -13.92 1.71
N GLY A 91 -9.81 -13.85 2.95
CA GLY A 91 -8.79 -12.91 3.39
C GLY A 91 -7.36 -13.45 3.44
N GLN A 92 -7.10 -14.68 2.95
CA GLN A 92 -5.76 -15.27 3.02
C GLN A 92 -4.92 -14.94 1.79
N LEU A 93 -3.75 -14.37 2.06
CA LEU A 93 -2.64 -14.33 1.11
C LEU A 93 -2.34 -15.77 0.63
N SER A 94 -1.81 -15.94 -0.58
CA SER A 94 -1.35 -17.27 -1.05
C SER A 94 -0.40 -17.90 0.00
N GLY A 95 -0.37 -19.23 0.10
CA GLY A 95 0.39 -19.92 1.17
C GLY A 95 1.84 -19.43 1.33
N ASP A 96 2.51 -19.14 0.21
CA ASP A 96 3.86 -18.57 0.21
C ASP A 96 3.89 -17.14 0.77
N ALA A 97 2.97 -16.27 0.33
CA ALA A 97 2.86 -14.89 0.79
C ALA A 97 2.46 -14.79 2.27
N ASP A 98 1.57 -15.67 2.74
CA ASP A 98 1.16 -15.76 4.15
C ASP A 98 2.37 -16.08 5.05
N SER A 99 3.20 -17.05 4.63
CA SER A 99 4.40 -17.44 5.37
C SER A 99 5.44 -16.31 5.42
N ILE A 100 5.66 -15.62 4.28
CA ILE A 100 6.61 -14.51 4.16
C ILE A 100 6.19 -13.34 5.06
N VAL A 101 4.90 -12.96 5.02
CA VAL A 101 4.37 -11.87 5.85
C VAL A 101 4.43 -12.23 7.33
N THR A 102 4.14 -13.48 7.69
CA THR A 102 4.22 -13.95 9.08
C THR A 102 5.66 -13.89 9.61
N GLN A 103 6.65 -14.31 8.81
CA GLN A 103 8.06 -14.25 9.18
C GLN A 103 8.57 -12.81 9.30
N ALA A 104 8.18 -11.91 8.39
CA ALA A 104 8.52 -10.50 8.47
C ALA A 104 7.91 -9.84 9.72
N ALA A 105 6.65 -10.14 10.03
CA ALA A 105 5.96 -9.63 11.20
C ALA A 105 6.67 -10.04 12.50
N ALA A 106 7.03 -11.33 12.61
CA ALA A 106 7.75 -11.87 13.76
C ALA A 106 9.13 -11.23 13.95
N ARG A 107 9.90 -11.02 12.86
CA ARG A 107 11.23 -10.39 12.92
C ARG A 107 11.22 -8.97 13.50
N HIS A 108 10.14 -8.23 13.29
CA HIS A 108 10.04 -6.82 13.69
C HIS A 108 9.04 -6.59 14.84
N GLY A 109 8.55 -7.65 15.48
CA GLY A 109 7.67 -7.55 16.65
C GLY A 109 6.31 -6.90 16.36
N VAL A 110 5.78 -7.07 15.14
CA VAL A 110 4.46 -6.55 14.73
C VAL A 110 3.46 -7.69 14.51
N SER A 111 2.16 -7.39 14.56
CA SER A 111 1.11 -8.40 14.38
C SER A 111 1.09 -8.91 12.93
N ALA A 112 1.25 -10.23 12.75
CA ALA A 112 1.12 -10.88 11.45
C ALA A 112 -0.30 -10.70 10.89
N ALA A 113 -1.33 -10.77 11.74
CA ALA A 113 -2.71 -10.52 11.35
C ALA A 113 -2.88 -9.09 10.83
N TYR A 114 -2.24 -8.10 11.47
CA TYR A 114 -2.26 -6.72 11.01
C TYR A 114 -1.61 -6.56 9.62
N LEU A 115 -0.41 -7.09 9.40
CA LEU A 115 0.27 -6.94 8.09
C LEU A 115 -0.47 -7.68 6.97
N LYS A 116 -0.98 -8.88 7.23
CA LYS A 116 -1.82 -9.60 6.26
C LYS A 116 -3.03 -8.76 5.87
N ARG A 117 -3.65 -8.13 6.87
CA ARG A 117 -4.79 -7.25 6.67
C ARG A 117 -4.44 -6.00 5.86
N VAL A 118 -3.31 -5.35 6.14
CA VAL A 118 -2.84 -4.22 5.33
C VAL A 118 -2.64 -4.64 3.88
N ALA A 119 -1.98 -5.78 3.63
CA ALA A 119 -1.77 -6.25 2.26
C ALA A 119 -3.08 -6.54 1.51
N MET A 120 -4.09 -7.06 2.20
CA MET A 120 -5.42 -7.27 1.62
C MET A 120 -6.16 -5.95 1.35
N ILE A 121 -6.04 -4.95 2.22
CA ILE A 121 -6.70 -3.65 2.02
C ILE A 121 -6.02 -2.84 0.90
N GLU A 122 -4.69 -2.92 0.81
CA GLU A 122 -3.90 -2.11 -0.14
C GLU A 122 -3.90 -2.71 -1.56
N SER A 123 -3.88 -4.05 -1.70
CA SER A 123 -3.74 -4.68 -3.01
C SER A 123 -4.63 -5.90 -3.25
N SER A 124 -5.50 -6.25 -2.29
CA SER A 124 -6.23 -7.53 -2.29
C SER A 124 -5.28 -8.74 -2.40
N GLY A 125 -4.05 -8.63 -1.87
CA GLY A 125 -3.04 -9.68 -1.94
C GLY A 125 -2.32 -9.79 -3.30
N ASN A 126 -2.51 -8.82 -4.20
CA ASN A 126 -1.80 -8.79 -5.48
C ASN A 126 -0.39 -8.17 -5.31
N ALA A 127 0.65 -8.98 -5.52
CA ALA A 127 2.04 -8.54 -5.46
C ALA A 127 2.40 -7.56 -6.57
N SER A 128 1.72 -7.62 -7.72
CA SER A 128 1.97 -6.79 -8.91
C SER A 128 1.10 -5.54 -8.97
N ALA A 129 0.37 -5.21 -7.90
CA ALA A 129 -0.54 -4.07 -7.89
C ALA A 129 0.19 -2.75 -8.10
N VAL A 130 -0.34 -1.91 -8.99
CA VAL A 130 0.11 -0.53 -9.21
C VAL A 130 -1.14 0.36 -9.20
N SER A 131 -1.18 1.33 -8.27
CA SER A 131 -2.26 2.30 -8.24
C SER A 131 -2.07 3.44 -9.25
N PRO A 132 -3.15 4.15 -9.62
CA PRO A 132 -3.07 5.36 -10.46
C PRO A 132 -2.16 6.46 -9.90
N THR A 133 -1.92 6.48 -8.58
CA THR A 133 -1.03 7.44 -7.90
C THR A 133 0.44 6.97 -7.85
N GLY A 134 0.75 5.81 -8.42
CA GLY A 134 2.10 5.27 -8.53
C GLY A 134 2.58 4.47 -7.33
N ALA A 135 1.69 4.13 -6.39
CA ALA A 135 1.98 3.21 -5.29
C ALA A 135 2.05 1.77 -5.82
N LYS A 136 3.02 0.99 -5.34
CA LYS A 136 3.37 -0.31 -5.93
C LYS A 136 3.44 -1.43 -4.89
N GLY A 137 3.08 -2.63 -5.31
CA GLY A 137 3.30 -3.84 -4.53
C GLY A 137 2.16 -4.21 -3.58
N PRO A 138 2.36 -5.29 -2.80
CA PRO A 138 1.32 -5.80 -1.92
C PRO A 138 0.95 -4.84 -0.78
N PHE A 139 1.84 -3.92 -0.41
CA PHE A 139 1.61 -2.92 0.63
C PHE A 139 1.52 -1.49 0.06
N GLN A 140 1.34 -1.35 -1.25
CA GLN A 140 1.20 -0.06 -1.97
C GLN A 140 2.20 1.02 -1.50
N PHE A 141 3.50 0.71 -1.61
CA PHE A 141 4.55 1.69 -1.29
C PHE A 141 4.67 2.76 -2.38
N VAL A 142 4.66 4.02 -1.97
CA VAL A 142 5.08 5.15 -2.82
C VAL A 142 6.61 5.32 -2.83
N SER A 143 7.17 5.90 -3.89
CA SER A 143 8.64 5.91 -4.11
C SER A 143 9.46 6.56 -2.99
N GLY A 144 8.93 7.60 -2.34
CA GLY A 144 9.60 8.25 -1.20
C GLY A 144 9.74 7.31 0.00
N THR A 145 8.64 6.66 0.39
CA THR A 145 8.61 5.70 1.50
C THR A 145 9.41 4.45 1.18
N ALA A 146 9.33 3.93 -0.05
CA ALA A 146 10.14 2.79 -0.48
C ALA A 146 11.64 3.06 -0.29
N ARG A 147 12.13 4.22 -0.74
CA ARG A 147 13.54 4.64 -0.53
C ARG A 147 13.93 4.72 0.94
N ARG A 148 13.06 5.29 1.78
CA ARG A 148 13.32 5.42 3.23
C ARG A 148 13.53 4.07 3.91
N TYR A 149 12.82 3.04 3.46
CA TYR A 149 12.93 1.68 4.01
C TYR A 149 13.86 0.76 3.21
N GLY A 150 14.60 1.28 2.22
CA GLY A 150 15.52 0.48 1.40
C GLY A 150 14.81 -0.56 0.53
N LEU A 151 13.54 -0.34 0.18
CA LEU A 151 12.74 -1.25 -0.64
C LEU A 151 13.12 -1.07 -2.11
N ALA A 152 13.97 -1.96 -2.62
CA ALA A 152 14.44 -1.92 -4.01
C ALA A 152 13.39 -2.44 -5.01
N ASN A 153 12.71 -3.54 -4.67
CA ASN A 153 11.62 -4.09 -5.48
C ASN A 153 10.29 -4.14 -4.70
N PRO A 154 9.38 -3.16 -4.90
CA PRO A 154 8.07 -3.17 -4.28
C PRO A 154 7.16 -4.34 -4.69
N PHE A 155 7.46 -5.04 -5.77
CA PHE A 155 6.66 -6.19 -6.21
C PHE A 155 7.11 -7.51 -5.56
N ASP A 156 8.26 -7.51 -4.88
CA ASP A 156 8.76 -8.67 -4.14
C ASP A 156 8.09 -8.75 -2.76
N TRP A 157 7.45 -9.89 -2.47
CA TRP A 157 6.76 -10.13 -1.21
C TRP A 157 7.70 -10.05 0.00
N GLY A 158 8.92 -10.60 -0.10
CA GLY A 158 9.88 -10.63 0.99
C GLY A 158 10.35 -9.25 1.39
N GLN A 159 10.81 -8.47 0.42
CA GLN A 159 11.27 -7.10 0.62
C GLN A 159 10.12 -6.19 1.07
N SER A 160 8.94 -6.31 0.45
CA SER A 160 7.80 -5.45 0.77
C SER A 160 7.22 -5.76 2.14
N ALA A 161 7.12 -7.03 2.53
CA ALA A 161 6.67 -7.41 3.87
C ALA A 161 7.64 -6.97 4.96
N ASP A 162 8.95 -7.10 4.73
CA ASP A 162 9.98 -6.60 5.65
C ASP A 162 9.92 -5.08 5.83
N ALA A 163 9.82 -4.34 4.73
CA ALA A 163 9.68 -2.89 4.76
C ALA A 163 8.38 -2.45 5.45
N ALA A 164 7.26 -3.12 5.17
CA ALA A 164 5.96 -2.83 5.81
C ALA A 164 5.98 -3.12 7.31
N ALA A 165 6.67 -4.17 7.75
CA ALA A 165 6.83 -4.52 9.14
C ALA A 165 7.64 -3.44 9.90
N ARG A 166 8.76 -2.99 9.34
CA ARG A 166 9.56 -1.88 9.91
C ARG A 166 8.79 -0.57 9.95
N LEU A 167 8.09 -0.22 8.88
CA LEU A 167 7.23 0.98 8.84
C LEU A 167 6.12 0.91 9.91
N THR A 168 5.51 -0.25 10.10
CA THR A 168 4.48 -0.46 11.12
C THR A 168 5.05 -0.30 12.53
N ALA A 169 6.23 -0.86 12.79
CA ALA A 169 6.91 -0.73 14.08
C ALA A 169 7.26 0.74 14.40
N ASP A 170 7.78 1.48 13.42
CA ASP A 170 8.09 2.90 13.56
C ASP A 170 6.84 3.74 13.84
N ASN A 171 5.76 3.50 13.09
CA ASN A 171 4.47 4.16 13.30
C ASN A 171 3.91 3.87 14.70
N ALA A 172 4.00 2.61 15.16
CA ALA A 172 3.55 2.21 16.48
C ALA A 172 4.35 2.89 17.59
N ALA A 173 5.68 2.93 17.48
CA ALA A 173 6.55 3.60 18.44
C ALA A 173 6.26 5.10 18.51
N TYR A 174 6.09 5.75 17.35
CA TYR A 174 5.78 7.17 17.28
C TYR A 174 4.42 7.49 17.90
N LEU A 175 3.36 6.78 17.50
CA LEU A 175 2.02 7.02 18.02
C LEU A 175 1.90 6.70 19.51
N ARG A 176 2.56 5.64 20.00
CA ARG A 176 2.60 5.34 21.44
C ARG A 176 3.16 6.51 22.24
N LYS A 177 4.24 7.13 21.76
CA LYS A 177 4.85 8.30 22.39
C LYS A 177 3.91 9.51 22.40
N VAL A 178 3.14 9.72 21.33
CA VAL A 178 2.26 10.89 21.20
C VAL A 178 0.92 10.70 21.93
N LEU A 179 0.34 9.50 21.87
CA LEU A 179 -0.98 9.19 22.44
C LEU A 179 -0.92 8.81 23.93
N GLY A 180 0.26 8.43 24.45
CA GLY A 180 0.41 7.93 25.82
C GLY A 180 -0.22 6.55 26.06
N ARG A 181 -0.67 5.88 24.99
CA ARG A 181 -1.24 4.52 24.98
C ARG A 181 -0.84 3.81 23.70
N ASP A 182 -1.00 2.50 23.67
CA ASP A 182 -0.86 1.76 22.43
C ASP A 182 -1.87 2.26 21.36
N PRO A 183 -1.43 2.49 20.11
CA PRO A 183 -2.35 2.80 19.03
C PRO A 183 -3.18 1.57 18.70
N THR A 184 -4.46 1.79 18.41
CA THR A 184 -5.34 0.75 17.86
C THR A 184 -4.89 0.36 16.45
N ALA A 185 -5.33 -0.80 15.96
CA ALA A 185 -5.01 -1.23 14.60
C ALA A 185 -5.53 -0.24 13.53
N GLY A 186 -6.70 0.36 13.75
CA GLY A 186 -7.22 1.43 12.89
C GLY A 186 -6.36 2.69 12.91
N GLU A 187 -5.81 3.08 14.06
CA GLU A 187 -4.91 4.24 14.17
C GLU A 187 -3.53 3.97 13.55
N LEU A 188 -3.04 2.73 13.65
CA LEU A 188 -1.84 2.30 12.92
C LEU A 188 -2.06 2.33 11.41
N TYR A 189 -3.24 1.92 10.95
CA TYR A 189 -3.59 1.98 9.53
C TYR A 189 -3.79 3.44 9.06
N LEU A 190 -4.36 4.30 9.90
CA LEU A 190 -4.39 5.74 9.66
C LEU A 190 -2.97 6.31 9.50
N ALA A 191 -2.00 5.88 10.32
CA ALA A 191 -0.60 6.27 10.16
C ALA A 191 0.08 5.66 8.93
N HIS A 192 -0.35 4.50 8.46
CA HIS A 192 0.08 3.94 7.18
C HIS A 192 -0.37 4.83 6.01
N GLN A 193 -1.61 5.31 6.04
CA GLN A 193 -2.21 6.13 4.99
C GLN A 193 -1.79 7.61 5.01
N GLN A 194 -1.73 8.22 6.21
CA GLN A 194 -1.48 9.66 6.37
C GLN A 194 -0.05 9.97 6.88
N GLY A 195 0.76 8.95 7.14
CA GLY A 195 2.03 9.06 7.86
C GLY A 195 1.83 9.26 9.37
N ALA A 196 2.81 8.84 10.18
CA ALA A 196 2.72 8.92 11.66
C ALA A 196 2.45 10.34 12.18
N GLY A 197 3.09 11.35 11.60
CA GLY A 197 2.89 12.75 11.97
C GLY A 197 1.52 13.29 11.56
N GLY A 198 0.98 12.85 10.41
CA GLY A 198 -0.36 13.22 9.95
C GLY A 198 -1.44 12.60 10.83
N ALA A 199 -1.31 11.30 11.13
CA ALA A 199 -2.18 10.60 12.05
C ALA A 199 -2.17 11.23 13.46
N ALA A 200 -0.99 11.55 13.99
CA ALA A 200 -0.87 12.24 15.27
C ALA A 200 -1.60 13.58 15.29
N LYS A 201 -1.46 14.41 14.24
CA LYS A 201 -2.18 15.69 14.14
C LYS A 201 -3.69 15.50 14.06
N LEU A 202 -4.16 14.51 13.27
CA LEU A 202 -5.59 14.22 13.15
C LEU A 202 -6.21 13.72 14.46
N LEU A 203 -5.45 12.94 15.24
CA LEU A 203 -5.90 12.39 16.52
C LEU A 203 -5.80 13.40 17.68
N ALA A 204 -4.90 14.40 17.58
CA ALA A 204 -4.66 15.37 18.64
C ALA A 204 -5.83 16.34 18.86
N ASP A 205 -6.47 16.81 17.78
CA ASP A 205 -7.68 17.63 17.86
C ASP A 205 -8.70 17.14 16.82
N PRO A 206 -9.65 16.26 17.21
CA PRO A 206 -10.65 15.73 16.31
C PRO A 206 -11.63 16.77 15.74
N LYS A 207 -11.73 17.95 16.35
CA LYS A 207 -12.68 19.00 15.95
C LYS A 207 -12.09 20.02 14.98
N GLN A 208 -10.76 20.09 14.86
CA GLN A 208 -10.13 20.94 13.85
C GLN A 208 -10.45 20.43 12.43
N LEU A 209 -10.32 21.29 11.42
CA LEU A 209 -10.46 20.86 10.03
C LEU A 209 -9.33 19.90 9.66
N ALA A 210 -9.66 18.78 8.99
CA ALA A 210 -8.67 17.83 8.51
C ALA A 210 -7.65 18.48 7.56
N SER A 211 -8.10 19.45 6.76
CA SER A 211 -7.27 20.23 5.85
C SER A 211 -6.24 21.09 6.59
N THR A 212 -6.53 21.55 7.80
CA THR A 212 -5.56 22.24 8.67
C THR A 212 -4.53 21.27 9.26
N ALA A 213 -4.97 20.06 9.59
CA ALA A 213 -4.10 19.04 10.20
C ALA A 213 -3.09 18.43 9.21
N VAL A 214 -3.55 18.04 8.01
CA VAL A 214 -2.74 17.28 7.04
C VAL A 214 -2.65 17.90 5.64
N GLY A 215 -3.32 19.04 5.42
CA GLY A 215 -3.35 19.75 4.15
C GLY A 215 -4.55 19.37 3.28
N ALA A 216 -5.16 20.37 2.62
CA ALA A 216 -6.37 20.19 1.81
C ALA A 216 -6.19 19.16 0.67
N ARG A 217 -5.01 19.11 0.05
CA ARG A 217 -4.70 18.13 -1.00
C ARG A 217 -4.70 16.70 -0.45
N ALA A 218 -4.08 16.47 0.72
CA ALA A 218 -4.05 15.15 1.35
C ALA A 218 -5.45 14.67 1.74
N VAL A 219 -6.33 15.57 2.17
CA VAL A 219 -7.73 15.25 2.44
C VAL A 219 -8.47 14.88 1.15
N ALA A 220 -8.33 15.67 0.09
CA ALA A 220 -9.06 15.45 -1.17
C ALA A 220 -8.66 14.17 -1.90
N VAL A 221 -7.36 13.86 -1.99
CA VAL A 221 -6.88 12.64 -2.69
C VAL A 221 -7.19 11.35 -1.93
N ASN A 222 -7.50 11.47 -0.63
CA ASN A 222 -7.78 10.37 0.28
C ASN A 222 -9.27 10.37 0.70
N GLY A 223 -10.18 10.74 -0.22
CA GLY A 223 -11.63 10.59 -0.03
C GLY A 223 -12.29 11.52 1.00
N GLY A 224 -11.57 12.51 1.51
CA GLY A 224 -12.11 13.52 2.44
C GLY A 224 -12.70 14.74 1.73
N LYS A 225 -13.64 15.42 2.40
CA LYS A 225 -14.30 16.64 1.90
C LYS A 225 -13.61 17.91 2.44
N ALA A 226 -13.70 19.03 1.72
CA ALA A 226 -13.00 20.28 2.06
C ALA A 226 -13.32 20.82 3.47
N GLY A 227 -14.54 20.59 3.98
CA GLY A 227 -14.97 20.99 5.33
C GLY A 227 -14.97 19.89 6.39
N MET A 228 -14.37 18.73 6.10
CA MET A 228 -14.39 17.58 7.00
C MET A 228 -13.54 17.81 8.26
N GLN A 229 -14.05 17.45 9.43
CA GLN A 229 -13.29 17.52 10.68
C GLN A 229 -12.24 16.40 10.74
N ALA A 230 -11.16 16.62 11.47
CA ALA A 230 -10.05 15.69 11.60
C ALA A 230 -10.49 14.33 12.14
N GLY A 231 -11.42 14.30 13.10
CA GLY A 231 -11.99 13.06 13.65
C GLY A 231 -12.86 12.31 12.65
N GLU A 232 -13.63 13.02 11.81
CA GLU A 232 -14.44 12.41 10.76
C GLU A 232 -13.57 11.79 9.68
N PHE A 233 -12.51 12.50 9.29
CA PHE A 233 -11.54 12.05 8.30
C PHE A 233 -10.70 10.86 8.82
N ALA A 234 -10.22 10.93 10.06
CA ALA A 234 -9.57 9.81 10.73
C ALA A 234 -10.50 8.59 10.80
N GLY A 235 -11.79 8.84 11.08
CA GLY A 235 -12.85 7.83 11.14
C GLY A 235 -13.05 7.04 9.84
N LEU A 236 -12.77 7.62 8.66
CA LEU A 236 -12.85 6.88 7.39
C LEU A 236 -11.87 5.71 7.36
N TRP A 237 -10.64 5.95 7.82
CA TRP A 237 -9.55 4.98 7.78
C TRP A 237 -9.64 3.96 8.91
N THR A 238 -9.99 4.42 10.12
CA THR A 238 -10.15 3.52 11.26
C THR A 238 -11.33 2.56 11.04
N ARG A 239 -12.44 3.01 10.43
CA ARG A 239 -13.57 2.15 10.03
C ARG A 239 -13.22 1.22 8.87
N LYS A 240 -12.55 1.72 7.82
CA LYS A 240 -12.08 0.87 6.71
C LYS A 240 -11.24 -0.32 7.19
N PHE A 241 -10.47 -0.14 8.26
CA PHE A 241 -9.73 -1.23 8.89
C PHE A 241 -10.61 -2.18 9.74
N ALA A 242 -11.66 -1.66 10.38
CA ALA A 242 -12.57 -2.39 11.27
C ALA A 242 -13.68 -3.20 10.53
N ASP A 243 -14.13 -2.75 9.36
CA ASP A 243 -15.36 -3.22 8.70
C ASP A 243 -15.28 -4.62 8.02
N ILE A 244 -14.22 -5.41 8.20
CA ILE A 244 -14.10 -6.73 7.54
C ILE A 244 -14.21 -7.92 8.52
N ASP A 245 -14.19 -7.71 9.85
CA ASP A 245 -14.35 -8.83 10.81
C ASP A 245 -15.28 -8.55 12.02
N GLY A 246 -15.99 -7.40 12.06
CA GLY A 246 -17.05 -7.19 13.06
C GLY A 246 -16.64 -7.24 14.55
N GLN A 247 -15.36 -7.07 14.91
CA GLN A 247 -14.91 -7.00 16.31
C GLN A 247 -14.54 -5.58 16.77
N PRO A 248 -15.09 -5.08 17.90
CA PRO A 248 -14.53 -3.94 18.61
C PRO A 248 -13.32 -4.36 19.47
N ALA A 249 -12.44 -3.41 19.77
CA ALA A 249 -11.15 -3.63 20.42
C ALA A 249 -11.26 -4.27 21.83
N GLY A 250 -10.71 -5.49 21.99
CA GLY A 250 -10.33 -6.06 23.29
C GLY A 250 -10.47 -7.58 23.39
N GLY A 251 -9.37 -8.31 23.58
CA GLY A 251 -9.38 -9.70 24.10
C GLY A 251 -8.62 -10.74 23.26
N ALA A 252 -7.91 -11.65 23.94
CA ALA A 252 -6.95 -12.62 23.41
C ALA A 252 -7.53 -13.78 22.55
N ALA A 253 -6.65 -14.45 21.79
CA ALA A 253 -6.95 -15.48 20.80
C ALA A 253 -7.36 -16.85 21.38
N PRO A 254 -8.16 -17.66 20.64
CA PRO A 254 -8.06 -19.11 20.68
C PRO A 254 -7.99 -19.82 19.31
N ALA A 255 -7.62 -21.11 19.36
CA ALA A 255 -7.07 -22.01 18.32
C ALA A 255 -8.14 -22.73 17.41
N PRO A 256 -7.75 -23.55 16.40
CA PRO A 256 -8.51 -23.78 15.17
C PRO A 256 -9.50 -24.96 15.19
N GLY A 257 -10.53 -24.87 14.33
CA GLY A 257 -11.50 -25.93 14.00
C GLY A 257 -11.76 -26.04 12.47
N PRO A 258 -12.49 -27.08 12.00
CA PRO A 258 -12.18 -27.85 10.78
C PRO A 258 -12.63 -27.23 9.44
N ALA A 259 -12.11 -27.79 8.34
CA ALA A 259 -12.14 -27.28 6.97
C ALA A 259 -13.55 -27.04 6.35
N PRO A 260 -13.74 -26.00 5.49
CA PRO A 260 -15.03 -25.62 4.91
C PRO A 260 -15.29 -26.13 3.47
N ALA A 261 -16.58 -26.18 3.13
CA ALA A 261 -17.17 -26.45 1.81
C ALA A 261 -17.00 -25.27 0.80
N GLU A 262 -17.20 -25.55 -0.49
CA GLU A 262 -16.78 -24.72 -1.64
C GLU A 262 -17.66 -23.48 -1.94
N PRO A 263 -17.08 -22.41 -2.55
CA PRO A 263 -17.76 -21.17 -2.95
C PRO A 263 -18.63 -21.28 -4.23
N PRO A 264 -19.58 -20.32 -4.45
CA PRO A 264 -20.47 -20.32 -5.63
C PRO A 264 -19.70 -20.16 -6.94
N LYS A 265 -20.13 -20.90 -7.96
CA LYS A 265 -19.44 -21.06 -9.24
C LYS A 265 -19.37 -19.74 -10.03
N GLY A 266 -18.17 -19.35 -10.46
CA GLY A 266 -17.93 -18.19 -11.33
C GLY A 266 -18.00 -16.82 -10.66
N LEU A 267 -18.04 -16.77 -9.32
CA LEU A 267 -17.97 -15.52 -8.57
C LEU A 267 -16.55 -14.93 -8.63
N VAL A 268 -16.41 -13.76 -9.24
CA VAL A 268 -15.15 -13.01 -9.37
C VAL A 268 -14.99 -11.99 -8.24
N GLN A 269 -16.08 -11.35 -7.83
CA GLN A 269 -16.12 -10.41 -6.70
C GLN A 269 -17.44 -10.56 -5.95
N ALA A 270 -17.38 -10.76 -4.64
CA ALA A 270 -18.56 -10.83 -3.79
C ALA A 270 -19.31 -9.48 -3.79
N GLY A 271 -20.64 -9.51 -3.71
CA GLY A 271 -21.47 -8.32 -3.58
C GLY A 271 -21.07 -7.46 -2.38
N ASN A 272 -21.21 -6.14 -2.51
CA ASN A 272 -20.83 -5.17 -1.50
C ASN A 272 -22.03 -4.44 -0.88
N ILE A 273 -23.23 -5.02 -1.01
CA ILE A 273 -24.48 -4.46 -0.49
C ILE A 273 -25.01 -5.34 0.63
N ASP A 274 -25.38 -4.71 1.75
CA ASP A 274 -26.09 -5.35 2.85
C ASP A 274 -27.52 -5.72 2.40
N LEU A 275 -27.80 -7.03 2.41
CA LEU A 275 -29.06 -7.61 1.97
C LEU A 275 -30.11 -7.68 3.07
N GLY A 276 -29.71 -7.56 4.34
CA GLY A 276 -30.60 -7.64 5.50
C GLY A 276 -31.39 -6.35 5.74
N ASN A 277 -30.88 -5.21 5.27
CA ASN A 277 -31.44 -3.87 5.51
C ASN A 277 -32.02 -3.20 4.25
N ARG A 278 -32.41 -3.98 3.23
CA ARG A 278 -32.95 -3.45 1.97
C ARG A 278 -34.38 -2.89 2.11
N PRO A 279 -34.72 -1.78 1.44
CA PRO A 279 -36.09 -1.27 1.39
C PRO A 279 -37.05 -2.29 0.76
N VAL A 280 -38.22 -2.47 1.39
CA VAL A 280 -39.25 -3.42 0.96
C VAL A 280 -40.29 -2.69 0.10
N VAL A 281 -40.40 -3.02 -1.18
CA VAL A 281 -41.42 -2.45 -2.09
C VAL A 281 -42.61 -3.39 -2.16
N LYS A 282 -43.82 -2.90 -1.86
CA LYS A 282 -45.08 -3.65 -2.07
C LYS A 282 -45.60 -3.35 -3.47
N ASN A 283 -45.87 -4.39 -4.23
CA ASN A 283 -46.50 -4.30 -5.56
C ASN A 283 -48.02 -4.15 -5.42
N GLU A 284 -48.70 -3.69 -6.47
CA GLU A 284 -50.16 -3.50 -6.48
C GLU A 284 -50.94 -4.81 -6.27
N ASP A 285 -50.33 -5.96 -6.53
CA ASP A 285 -50.89 -7.31 -6.34
C ASP A 285 -50.71 -7.87 -4.92
N GLY A 286 -50.15 -7.10 -3.99
CA GLY A 286 -49.88 -7.51 -2.62
C GLY A 286 -48.60 -8.34 -2.43
N SER A 287 -47.87 -8.64 -3.49
CA SER A 287 -46.54 -9.26 -3.41
C SER A 287 -45.49 -8.25 -2.92
N ILE A 288 -44.42 -8.76 -2.33
CA ILE A 288 -43.29 -7.98 -1.85
C ILE A 288 -42.11 -8.16 -2.81
N SER A 289 -41.58 -7.06 -3.37
CA SER A 289 -40.36 -7.03 -4.17
C SER A 289 -39.23 -6.37 -3.39
N THR A 290 -38.43 -7.18 -2.69
CA THR A 290 -37.31 -6.68 -1.87
C THR A 290 -35.97 -6.67 -2.61
N VAL A 291 -35.78 -7.52 -3.63
CA VAL A 291 -34.61 -7.48 -4.52
C VAL A 291 -35.04 -7.80 -5.95
N ARG A 292 -35.26 -6.75 -6.73
CA ARG A 292 -35.11 -6.85 -8.18
C ARG A 292 -33.66 -6.51 -8.50
N SER A 293 -33.05 -7.35 -9.33
CA SER A 293 -31.69 -7.19 -9.79
C SER A 293 -31.62 -7.39 -11.29
N MET A 294 -30.66 -6.74 -11.91
CA MET A 294 -30.28 -6.94 -13.29
C MET A 294 -28.77 -7.13 -13.35
N SER A 295 -28.26 -7.72 -14.42
CA SER A 295 -26.83 -7.72 -14.68
C SER A 295 -26.51 -7.03 -15.99
N PHE A 296 -25.28 -6.53 -16.11
CA PHE A 296 -24.75 -5.98 -17.35
C PHE A 296 -23.26 -6.30 -17.47
N GLU A 297 -22.75 -6.34 -18.69
CA GLU A 297 -21.35 -6.60 -18.97
C GLU A 297 -20.53 -5.30 -18.96
N GLU A 298 -19.41 -5.31 -18.23
CA GLU A 298 -18.38 -4.27 -18.29
C GLU A 298 -17.00 -4.91 -18.10
N ASP A 299 -16.03 -4.55 -18.95
CA ASP A 299 -14.65 -5.07 -18.92
C ASP A 299 -14.53 -6.61 -18.95
N GLY A 300 -15.41 -7.30 -19.68
CA GLY A 300 -15.41 -8.76 -19.79
C GLY A 300 -15.87 -9.48 -18.51
N LYS A 301 -16.55 -8.77 -17.61
CA LYS A 301 -17.17 -9.30 -16.40
C LYS A 301 -18.65 -8.98 -16.38
N GLU A 302 -19.44 -9.87 -15.81
CA GLU A 302 -20.86 -9.66 -15.61
C GLU A 302 -21.13 -9.08 -14.21
N ILE A 303 -21.67 -7.88 -14.13
CA ILE A 303 -21.91 -7.17 -12.86
C ILE A 303 -23.39 -7.25 -12.52
N LEU A 304 -23.73 -7.94 -11.44
CA LEU A 304 -25.10 -8.03 -10.92
C LEU A 304 -25.38 -6.84 -10.00
N ILE A 305 -26.40 -6.04 -10.31
CA ILE A 305 -26.77 -4.80 -9.60
C ILE A 305 -28.25 -4.78 -9.21
N PRO A 306 -28.65 -4.03 -8.16
CA PRO A 306 -30.06 -3.87 -7.81
C PRO A 306 -30.77 -2.85 -8.72
N THR A 307 -32.04 -3.10 -9.03
CA THR A 307 -32.93 -2.13 -9.72
C THR A 307 -33.89 -1.43 -8.76
N VAL A 308 -33.64 -1.54 -7.45
CA VAL A 308 -34.30 -0.76 -6.41
C VAL A 308 -33.26 0.14 -5.75
N SER A 309 -33.54 1.44 -5.74
CA SER A 309 -32.67 2.45 -5.16
C SER A 309 -32.61 2.33 -3.62
N PRO A 310 -31.59 2.91 -2.96
CA PRO A 310 -31.50 2.92 -1.49
C PRO A 310 -32.68 3.62 -0.79
N ASP A 311 -33.39 4.52 -1.47
CA ASP A 311 -34.62 5.17 -0.99
C ASP A 311 -35.91 4.40 -1.34
N GLY A 312 -35.80 3.19 -1.91
CA GLY A 312 -36.92 2.28 -2.13
C GLY A 312 -37.73 2.53 -3.41
N LYS A 313 -37.18 3.22 -4.40
CA LYS A 313 -37.82 3.44 -5.70
C LYS A 313 -37.33 2.42 -6.73
N LEU A 314 -38.22 1.98 -7.61
CA LEU A 314 -37.84 1.22 -8.80
C LEU A 314 -37.09 2.12 -9.77
N LEU A 315 -35.91 1.69 -10.18
CA LEU A 315 -35.06 2.34 -11.18
C LEU A 315 -35.29 1.71 -12.55
N SER A 316 -35.11 2.50 -13.60
CA SER A 316 -34.89 1.96 -14.95
C SER A 316 -33.52 1.29 -15.02
N ASP A 317 -33.31 0.39 -15.99
CA ASP A 317 -32.02 -0.31 -16.15
C ASP A 317 -30.86 0.68 -16.34
N ASP A 318 -31.06 1.72 -17.16
CA ASP A 318 -30.07 2.79 -17.38
C ASP A 318 -29.77 3.58 -16.09
N ASP A 319 -30.76 3.79 -15.22
CA ASP A 319 -30.57 4.50 -13.96
C ASP A 319 -29.92 3.62 -12.89
N ALA A 320 -30.16 2.30 -12.91
CA ALA A 320 -29.47 1.33 -12.07
C ALA A 320 -27.98 1.24 -12.43
N ILE A 321 -27.65 1.23 -13.72
CA ILE A 321 -26.25 1.25 -14.22
C ILE A 321 -25.56 2.57 -13.84
N LYS A 322 -26.21 3.73 -14.04
CA LYS A 322 -25.67 5.03 -13.59
C LYS A 322 -25.46 5.07 -12.08
N LEU A 323 -26.36 4.46 -11.31
CA LEU A 323 -26.20 4.36 -9.86
C LEU A 323 -24.96 3.53 -9.54
N TYR A 324 -24.76 2.39 -10.20
CA TYR A 324 -23.56 1.57 -10.06
C TYR A 324 -22.27 2.35 -10.39
N HIS A 325 -22.18 3.05 -11.52
CA HIS A 325 -20.95 3.82 -11.83
C HIS A 325 -20.69 4.94 -10.82
N ARG A 326 -21.74 5.45 -10.14
CA ARG A 326 -21.63 6.48 -9.13
C ARG A 326 -21.27 5.93 -7.74
N THR A 327 -21.78 4.75 -7.37
CA THR A 327 -21.71 4.23 -6.00
C THR A 327 -20.86 2.98 -5.85
N GLY A 328 -20.58 2.29 -6.95
CA GLY A 328 -19.93 0.97 -6.98
C GLY A 328 -20.78 -0.14 -6.34
N GLN A 329 -22.07 0.09 -6.05
CA GLN A 329 -22.91 -0.90 -5.36
C GLN A 329 -23.35 -2.04 -6.27
N HIS A 330 -22.98 -3.28 -5.93
CA HIS A 330 -23.34 -4.48 -6.69
C HIS A 330 -23.64 -5.67 -5.77
N LEU A 331 -24.42 -6.61 -6.27
CA LEU A 331 -24.79 -7.88 -5.64
C LEU A 331 -23.76 -8.99 -5.91
N GLY A 332 -22.89 -8.81 -6.91
CA GLY A 332 -21.75 -9.69 -7.22
C GLY A 332 -21.22 -9.41 -8.61
N ILE A 333 -19.95 -9.72 -8.86
CA ILE A 333 -19.34 -9.69 -10.20
C ILE A 333 -18.96 -11.11 -10.56
N PHE A 334 -19.31 -11.54 -11.76
CA PHE A 334 -19.18 -12.89 -12.25
C PHE A 334 -18.38 -12.93 -13.54
N ASP A 335 -17.86 -14.11 -13.86
CA ASP A 335 -17.16 -14.37 -15.12
C ASP A 335 -18.12 -14.49 -16.32
N SER A 336 -19.44 -14.57 -16.09
CA SER A 336 -20.46 -14.75 -17.13
C SER A 336 -21.87 -14.37 -16.65
N ALA A 337 -22.71 -13.94 -17.59
CA ALA A 337 -24.16 -13.73 -17.42
C ALA A 337 -24.88 -14.93 -16.80
N LYS A 338 -24.50 -16.14 -17.21
CA LYS A 338 -25.05 -17.39 -16.69
C LYS A 338 -24.83 -17.56 -15.18
N ASN A 339 -23.62 -17.29 -14.70
CA ASN A 339 -23.28 -17.45 -13.28
C ASN A 339 -23.90 -16.33 -12.44
N ALA A 340 -23.95 -15.10 -12.95
CA ALA A 340 -24.67 -13.99 -12.31
C ALA A 340 -26.18 -14.26 -12.17
N THR A 341 -26.80 -14.81 -13.23
CA THR A 341 -28.22 -15.16 -13.25
C THR A 341 -28.54 -16.30 -12.28
N ALA A 342 -27.70 -17.34 -12.22
CA ALA A 342 -27.86 -18.43 -11.26
C ALA A 342 -27.78 -17.90 -9.81
N TYR A 343 -26.79 -17.06 -9.53
CA TYR A 343 -26.64 -16.42 -8.22
C TYR A 343 -27.81 -15.49 -7.86
N ALA A 344 -28.33 -14.72 -8.83
CA ALA A 344 -29.49 -13.87 -8.63
C ALA A 344 -30.76 -14.67 -8.28
N LYS A 345 -30.94 -15.85 -8.92
CA LYS A 345 -32.06 -16.78 -8.62
C LYS A 345 -31.95 -17.35 -7.20
N ASP A 346 -30.76 -17.77 -6.78
CA ASP A 346 -30.51 -18.26 -5.42
C ASP A 346 -30.68 -17.15 -4.36
N LEU A 347 -30.26 -15.93 -4.68
CA LEU A 347 -30.44 -14.75 -3.83
C LEU A 347 -31.92 -14.41 -3.64
N HIS A 348 -32.70 -14.48 -4.72
CA HIS A 348 -34.13 -14.23 -4.68
C HIS A 348 -34.87 -15.32 -3.87
N ALA A 349 -34.49 -16.59 -4.03
CA ALA A 349 -35.07 -17.70 -3.28
C ALA A 349 -34.75 -17.65 -1.77
N SER A 350 -33.50 -17.30 -1.42
CA SER A 350 -33.07 -17.18 -0.01
C SER A 350 -33.71 -16.00 0.72
N GLN A 351 -33.97 -14.87 0.05
CA GLN A 351 -34.69 -13.74 0.63
C GLN A 351 -36.22 -13.95 0.69
N ALA A 352 -36.79 -14.66 -0.29
CA ALA A 352 -38.19 -15.11 -0.20
C ALA A 352 -38.41 -15.98 1.04
N ALA A 353 -37.44 -16.84 1.40
CA ALA A 353 -37.48 -17.62 2.64
C ALA A 353 -37.34 -16.77 3.93
N TYR A 354 -36.63 -15.63 3.86
CA TYR A 354 -36.42 -14.71 5.01
C TYR A 354 -37.65 -13.82 5.30
N TYR A 355 -38.41 -13.41 4.28
CA TYR A 355 -39.59 -12.53 4.43
C TYR A 355 -40.95 -13.24 4.31
N GLY A 356 -40.97 -14.58 4.27
CA GLY A 356 -42.20 -15.37 4.40
C GLY A 356 -42.92 -15.73 3.10
N GLY A 357 -42.19 -16.02 2.01
CA GLY A 357 -42.72 -16.74 0.86
C GLY A 357 -42.99 -18.22 1.16
N PRO A 358 -43.90 -18.90 0.45
CA PRO A 358 -44.42 -20.21 0.82
C PRO A 358 -43.30 -21.25 0.90
N GLN A 359 -43.15 -21.85 2.08
CA GLN A 359 -42.13 -22.84 2.40
C GLN A 359 -42.24 -24.07 1.50
N SER A 360 -41.21 -24.31 0.68
CA SER A 360 -40.89 -25.64 0.18
C SER A 360 -39.86 -26.27 1.11
N GLY A 361 -40.23 -27.37 1.75
CA GLY A 361 -39.28 -28.38 2.23
C GLY A 361 -38.85 -28.31 3.69
N ASN A 362 -39.72 -28.72 4.60
CA ASN A 362 -39.31 -29.74 5.57
C ASN A 362 -40.32 -30.88 5.46
N ARG A 363 -39.92 -31.99 4.82
CA ARG A 363 -40.78 -33.17 4.64
C ARG A 363 -41.23 -33.66 6.01
N PRO A 364 -42.54 -33.62 6.35
CA PRO A 364 -43.04 -34.61 7.28
C PRO A 364 -42.78 -35.96 6.60
N VAL A 365 -42.21 -36.91 7.32
CA VAL A 365 -42.53 -38.30 7.00
C VAL A 365 -44.05 -38.37 7.17
N VAL A 366 -44.79 -38.24 6.06
CA VAL A 366 -46.23 -38.43 6.09
C VAL A 366 -46.38 -39.86 6.56
N PRO A 367 -47.05 -40.13 7.70
CA PRO A 367 -47.32 -41.50 8.05
C PRO A 367 -48.05 -42.08 6.85
N VAL A 368 -47.59 -43.23 6.34
CA VAL A 368 -48.43 -44.04 5.46
C VAL A 368 -49.68 -44.31 6.30
N LEU A 369 -50.75 -43.56 6.07
CA LEU A 369 -52.01 -43.80 6.76
C LEU A 369 -52.41 -45.20 6.34
N SER A 370 -52.51 -46.09 7.34
CA SER A 370 -52.90 -47.47 7.15
C SER A 370 -54.10 -47.56 6.20
N THR A 371 -53.93 -48.31 5.11
CA THR A 371 -55.01 -48.71 4.18
C THR A 371 -55.89 -49.81 4.78
N THR A 372 -55.64 -50.20 6.04
CA THR A 372 -56.37 -51.27 6.71
C THR A 372 -57.81 -50.78 6.96
N PRO A 373 -58.83 -51.45 6.40
CA PRO A 373 -60.21 -51.04 6.61
C PRO A 373 -60.55 -51.13 8.10
N LEU A 374 -61.28 -50.15 8.63
CA LEU A 374 -62.14 -50.44 9.77
C LEU A 374 -63.19 -51.43 9.25
N ALA A 375 -63.18 -52.66 9.77
CA ALA A 375 -64.01 -53.75 9.28
C ALA A 375 -65.47 -53.29 9.07
N LEU A 376 -66.00 -53.45 7.85
CA LEU A 376 -67.40 -53.18 7.54
C LEU A 376 -68.27 -54.14 8.37
N GLN A 377 -69.03 -53.62 9.33
CA GLN A 377 -70.04 -54.42 10.01
C GLN A 377 -71.20 -54.64 9.03
N ARG A 378 -71.25 -55.83 8.44
CA ARG A 378 -72.39 -56.31 7.65
C ARG A 378 -73.52 -56.75 8.59
N SER A 379 -74.05 -55.80 9.35
CA SER A 379 -75.31 -55.99 10.07
C SER A 379 -76.39 -55.19 9.35
N ASP A 380 -77.55 -55.79 9.07
CA ASP A 380 -78.72 -55.15 8.44
C ASP A 380 -79.41 -54.17 9.40
N THR A 381 -78.63 -53.36 10.12
CA THR A 381 -79.10 -52.38 11.07
C THR A 381 -78.82 -50.98 10.55
N ILE A 382 -79.74 -50.05 10.82
CA ILE A 382 -79.60 -48.63 10.46
C ILE A 382 -78.27 -48.04 10.97
N TYR A 383 -77.78 -48.52 12.11
CA TYR A 383 -76.49 -48.14 12.68
C TYR A 383 -75.29 -48.73 11.92
N GLY A 384 -75.38 -49.96 11.41
CA GLY A 384 -74.38 -50.57 10.54
C GLY A 384 -74.26 -49.87 9.17
N ASP A 385 -75.39 -49.50 8.57
CA ASP A 385 -75.40 -48.73 7.31
C ASP A 385 -74.91 -47.28 7.47
N ALA A 386 -75.16 -46.66 8.63
CA ALA A 386 -74.59 -45.36 8.96
C ALA A 386 -73.07 -45.45 9.17
N TYR A 387 -72.60 -46.50 9.84
CA TYR A 387 -71.17 -46.77 10.02
C TYR A 387 -70.44 -47.03 8.70
N ASN A 388 -71.02 -47.85 7.81
CA ASN A 388 -70.43 -48.17 6.51
C ASN A 388 -70.39 -46.93 5.58
N ARG A 389 -71.40 -46.06 5.64
CA ARG A 389 -71.40 -44.76 4.92
C ARG A 389 -70.35 -43.78 5.48
N ALA A 390 -70.21 -43.71 6.81
CA ALA A 390 -69.18 -42.89 7.45
C ALA A 390 -67.76 -43.41 7.13
N ALA A 391 -67.55 -44.73 7.14
CA ALA A 391 -66.28 -45.36 6.81
C ALA A 391 -65.88 -45.16 5.33
N SER A 392 -66.83 -45.29 4.40
CA SER A 392 -66.59 -45.06 2.97
C SER A 392 -66.32 -43.58 2.65
N SER A 393 -67.00 -42.66 3.34
CA SER A 393 -66.77 -41.21 3.21
C SER A 393 -65.40 -40.82 3.78
N ALA A 394 -65.01 -41.38 4.92
CA ALA A 394 -63.69 -41.17 5.51
C ALA A 394 -62.57 -41.75 4.63
N TYR A 395 -62.79 -42.90 4.00
CA TYR A 395 -61.87 -43.50 3.04
C TYR A 395 -61.70 -42.63 1.78
N GLY A 396 -62.81 -42.17 1.18
CA GLY A 396 -62.77 -41.28 0.02
C GLY A 396 -62.03 -39.96 0.28
N TRP A 397 -62.23 -39.36 1.46
CA TRP A 397 -61.51 -38.15 1.86
C TRP A 397 -60.00 -38.39 2.04
N ARG A 398 -59.60 -39.54 2.61
CA ARG A 398 -58.18 -39.90 2.80
C ARG A 398 -57.49 -40.19 1.46
N MET A 399 -58.15 -40.91 0.57
CA MET A 399 -57.64 -41.18 -0.78
C MET A 399 -57.47 -39.88 -1.57
N GLN A 400 -58.46 -38.97 -1.51
CA GLN A 400 -58.37 -37.67 -2.16
C GLN A 400 -57.18 -36.85 -1.63
N THR A 401 -57.05 -36.75 -0.30
CA THR A 401 -55.97 -35.96 0.32
C THR A 401 -54.59 -36.54 0.00
N GLY A 402 -54.46 -37.88 0.05
CA GLY A 402 -53.21 -38.56 -0.28
C GLY A 402 -52.83 -38.42 -1.76
N LEU A 403 -53.80 -38.58 -2.66
CA LEU A 403 -53.61 -38.46 -4.10
C LEU A 403 -53.19 -37.05 -4.48
N GLU A 404 -53.92 -36.03 -3.99
CA GLU A 404 -53.61 -34.62 -4.25
C GLU A 404 -52.20 -34.26 -3.74
N THR A 405 -51.83 -34.75 -2.54
CA THR A 405 -50.50 -34.51 -1.97
C THR A 405 -49.38 -35.11 -2.84
N GLN A 406 -49.54 -36.36 -3.29
CA GLN A 406 -48.51 -37.00 -4.10
C GLN A 406 -48.44 -36.44 -5.53
N MET A 407 -49.57 -36.10 -6.14
CA MET A 407 -49.59 -35.44 -7.45
C MET A 407 -49.00 -34.04 -7.39
N GLN A 408 -49.27 -33.28 -6.32
CA GLN A 408 -48.66 -31.98 -6.07
C GLN A 408 -47.14 -32.11 -5.90
N ALA A 409 -46.66 -33.09 -5.14
CA ALA A 409 -45.23 -33.36 -5.00
C ALA A 409 -44.56 -33.77 -6.33
N ALA A 410 -45.25 -34.57 -7.14
CA ALA A 410 -44.79 -34.96 -8.48
C ALA A 410 -44.69 -33.74 -9.41
N TYR A 411 -45.66 -32.84 -9.36
CA TYR A 411 -45.68 -31.58 -10.09
C TYR A 411 -44.57 -30.63 -9.63
N GLU A 412 -44.41 -30.39 -8.33
CA GLU A 412 -43.36 -29.51 -7.82
C GLU A 412 -41.96 -29.98 -8.20
N ALA A 413 -41.73 -31.31 -8.20
CA ALA A 413 -40.47 -31.90 -8.62
C ALA A 413 -40.21 -31.80 -10.14
N ASN A 414 -41.26 -31.62 -10.97
CA ASN A 414 -41.16 -31.69 -12.43
C ASN A 414 -41.85 -30.53 -13.17
N GLN A 415 -42.10 -29.39 -12.52
CA GLN A 415 -42.89 -28.27 -13.08
C GLN A 415 -42.28 -27.63 -14.33
N ASP A 416 -40.98 -27.86 -14.60
CA ASP A 416 -40.27 -27.40 -15.80
C ASP A 416 -39.97 -28.53 -16.79
N ASN A 417 -40.39 -29.77 -16.48
CA ASN A 417 -40.12 -30.97 -17.26
C ASN A 417 -41.42 -31.77 -17.49
N PRO A 418 -42.19 -31.44 -18.54
CA PRO A 418 -43.47 -32.10 -18.82
C PRO A 418 -43.37 -33.61 -18.99
N ALA A 419 -42.26 -34.11 -19.56
CA ALA A 419 -42.04 -35.55 -19.73
C ALA A 419 -41.79 -36.25 -18.38
N GLY A 420 -40.92 -35.66 -17.54
CA GLY A 420 -40.67 -36.17 -16.19
C GLY A 420 -41.92 -36.11 -15.30
N LEU A 421 -42.77 -35.09 -15.49
CA LEU A 421 -44.04 -34.97 -14.80
C LEU A 421 -45.03 -36.07 -15.20
N ALA A 422 -45.15 -36.37 -16.50
CA ALA A 422 -46.01 -37.45 -16.99
C ALA A 422 -45.62 -38.81 -16.37
N ASP A 423 -44.32 -39.10 -16.31
CA ASP A 423 -43.79 -40.32 -15.70
C ASP A 423 -44.07 -40.37 -14.18
N ALA A 424 -43.88 -39.24 -13.49
CA ALA A 424 -44.13 -39.15 -12.05
C ALA A 424 -45.61 -39.30 -11.70
N LEU A 425 -46.50 -38.67 -12.47
CA LEU A 425 -47.94 -38.81 -12.30
C LEU A 425 -48.40 -40.25 -12.57
N THR A 426 -47.86 -40.91 -13.59
CA THR A 426 -48.14 -42.33 -13.88
C THR A 426 -47.77 -43.23 -12.70
N LYS A 427 -46.62 -42.97 -12.05
CA LYS A 427 -46.21 -43.70 -10.84
C LYS A 427 -47.19 -43.46 -9.69
N VAL A 428 -47.59 -42.21 -9.45
CA VAL A 428 -48.59 -41.87 -8.43
C VAL A 428 -49.90 -42.62 -8.67
N HIS A 429 -50.44 -42.59 -9.90
CA HIS A 429 -51.63 -43.36 -10.26
C HIS A 429 -51.47 -44.85 -9.94
N SER A 430 -50.37 -45.46 -10.38
CA SER A 430 -50.11 -46.89 -10.22
C SER A 430 -49.96 -47.33 -8.76
N GLU A 431 -49.47 -46.46 -7.87
CA GLU A 431 -49.35 -46.78 -6.44
C GLU A 431 -50.71 -46.76 -5.74
N PHE A 432 -51.54 -45.76 -6.04
CA PHE A 432 -52.90 -45.70 -5.48
C PHE A 432 -53.82 -46.78 -6.06
N ALA A 433 -53.64 -47.17 -7.32
CA ALA A 433 -54.39 -48.25 -7.97
C ALA A 433 -54.20 -49.64 -7.32
N LYS A 434 -53.18 -49.83 -6.47
CA LYS A 434 -52.95 -51.08 -5.73
C LYS A 434 -53.84 -51.24 -4.49
N ASP A 435 -54.60 -50.21 -4.11
CA ASP A 435 -55.48 -50.27 -2.94
C ASP A 435 -56.65 -51.24 -3.18
N ALA A 436 -56.82 -52.21 -2.27
CA ALA A 436 -57.84 -53.26 -2.36
C ALA A 436 -59.28 -52.72 -2.39
N ASN A 437 -59.53 -51.51 -1.90
CA ASN A 437 -60.87 -50.90 -1.92
C ASN A 437 -61.25 -50.35 -3.31
N LEU A 438 -60.29 -50.16 -4.22
CA LEU A 438 -60.56 -49.81 -5.62
C LEU A 438 -60.98 -51.02 -6.46
N ALA A 439 -61.16 -52.20 -5.85
CA ALA A 439 -61.85 -53.32 -6.47
C ALA A 439 -63.37 -53.05 -6.66
N ASP A 440 -63.93 -52.04 -5.97
CA ASP A 440 -65.28 -51.53 -6.22
C ASP A 440 -65.28 -50.62 -7.48
N PRO A 441 -66.08 -50.94 -8.51
CA PRO A 441 -66.10 -50.19 -9.77
C PRO A 441 -66.43 -48.70 -9.62
N HIS A 442 -67.30 -48.33 -8.68
CA HIS A 442 -67.71 -46.94 -8.49
C HIS A 442 -66.62 -46.10 -7.82
N LEU A 443 -65.83 -46.72 -6.93
CA LEU A 443 -64.69 -46.05 -6.30
C LEU A 443 -63.50 -45.92 -7.26
N ALA A 444 -63.26 -46.93 -8.10
CA ALA A 444 -62.25 -46.88 -9.16
C ALA A 444 -62.53 -45.76 -10.17
N GLU A 445 -63.78 -45.66 -10.66
CA GLU A 445 -64.18 -44.61 -11.61
C GLU A 445 -64.05 -43.21 -11.00
N ALA A 446 -64.45 -43.02 -9.74
CA ALA A 446 -64.33 -41.74 -9.05
C ALA A 446 -62.86 -41.33 -8.81
N PHE A 447 -61.97 -42.31 -8.57
CA PHE A 447 -60.53 -42.11 -8.44
C PHE A 447 -59.90 -41.71 -9.79
N ASP A 448 -60.14 -42.48 -10.85
CA ASP A 448 -59.56 -42.23 -12.17
C ASP A 448 -59.98 -40.88 -12.74
N LYS A 449 -61.26 -40.52 -12.59
CA LYS A 449 -61.77 -39.23 -13.04
C LYS A 449 -61.05 -38.05 -12.36
N ARG A 450 -60.89 -38.11 -11.03
CA ARG A 450 -60.21 -37.05 -10.26
C ARG A 450 -58.72 -36.99 -10.58
N PHE A 451 -58.08 -38.14 -10.73
CA PHE A 451 -56.68 -38.21 -11.15
C PHE A 451 -56.49 -37.60 -12.55
N ALA A 452 -57.35 -37.94 -13.51
CA ALA A 452 -57.29 -37.40 -14.87
C ALA A 452 -57.47 -35.88 -14.89
N GLU A 453 -58.49 -35.35 -14.19
CA GLU A 453 -58.77 -33.91 -14.10
C GLU A 453 -57.57 -33.15 -13.49
N ARG A 454 -56.99 -33.66 -12.40
CA ARG A 454 -55.88 -32.98 -11.72
C ARG A 454 -54.56 -33.12 -12.46
N SER A 455 -54.27 -34.28 -13.04
CA SER A 455 -53.04 -34.52 -13.81
C SER A 455 -53.00 -33.66 -15.06
N GLN A 456 -54.13 -33.48 -15.75
CA GLN A 456 -54.22 -32.62 -16.92
C GLN A 456 -53.90 -31.16 -16.60
N ALA A 457 -54.40 -30.64 -15.46
CA ALA A 457 -54.10 -29.27 -15.03
C ALA A 457 -52.60 -29.06 -14.76
N PHE A 458 -51.95 -30.01 -14.08
CA PHE A 458 -50.50 -29.96 -13.83
C PHE A 458 -49.68 -30.06 -15.12
N MET A 459 -50.10 -30.92 -16.06
CA MET A 459 -49.43 -31.08 -17.34
C MET A 459 -49.49 -29.82 -18.20
N LEU A 460 -50.66 -29.16 -18.26
CA LEU A 460 -50.82 -27.91 -19.02
C LEU A 460 -49.95 -26.79 -18.45
N ASP A 461 -49.90 -26.66 -17.12
CA ASP A 461 -49.06 -25.66 -16.47
C ASP A 461 -47.56 -25.94 -16.69
N ALA A 462 -47.13 -27.19 -16.55
CA ALA A 462 -45.73 -27.56 -16.79
C ALA A 462 -45.30 -27.32 -18.25
N GLN A 463 -46.18 -27.54 -19.23
CA GLN A 463 -45.92 -27.21 -20.64
C GLN A 463 -45.76 -25.70 -20.85
N ASN A 464 -46.62 -24.89 -20.23
CA ASN A 464 -46.51 -23.43 -20.31
C ASN A 464 -45.23 -22.91 -19.66
N LYS A 465 -44.83 -23.46 -18.50
CA LYS A 465 -43.56 -23.12 -17.83
C LYS A 465 -42.34 -23.53 -18.65
N ALA A 466 -42.33 -24.72 -19.24
CA ALA A 466 -41.25 -25.17 -20.12
C ALA A 466 -41.13 -24.28 -21.38
N ALA A 467 -42.26 -23.89 -21.99
CA ALA A 467 -42.27 -22.98 -23.13
C ALA A 467 -41.82 -21.56 -22.79
N ALA A 468 -42.16 -21.05 -21.60
CA ALA A 468 -41.70 -19.76 -21.11
C ALA A 468 -40.18 -19.77 -20.86
N LYS A 469 -39.66 -20.84 -20.26
CA LYS A 469 -38.23 -21.03 -20.00
C LYS A 469 -37.41 -21.12 -21.28
N MET A 470 -37.91 -21.81 -22.31
CA MET A 470 -37.26 -21.85 -23.63
C MET A 470 -37.17 -20.47 -24.27
N ARG A 471 -38.27 -19.69 -24.23
CA ARG A 471 -38.27 -18.30 -24.72
C ARG A 471 -37.31 -17.40 -23.94
N GLU A 472 -37.23 -17.52 -22.62
CA GLU A 472 -36.26 -16.80 -21.78
C GLU A 472 -34.81 -17.12 -22.21
N THR A 473 -34.50 -18.41 -22.46
CA THR A 473 -33.16 -18.82 -22.91
C THR A 473 -32.81 -18.36 -24.32
N GLU A 474 -33.77 -18.33 -25.24
CA GLU A 474 -33.59 -17.82 -26.60
C GLU A 474 -33.32 -16.30 -26.60
N GLN A 475 -34.06 -15.56 -25.77
CA GLN A 475 -33.85 -14.13 -25.57
C GLN A 475 -32.46 -13.84 -24.99
N ALA A 476 -32.06 -14.55 -23.93
CA ALA A 476 -30.74 -14.39 -23.33
C ALA A 476 -29.61 -14.66 -24.33
N SER A 477 -29.73 -15.73 -25.11
CA SER A 477 -28.74 -16.09 -26.15
C SER A 477 -28.67 -15.04 -27.27
N ALA A 478 -29.79 -14.43 -27.63
CA ALA A 478 -29.83 -13.36 -28.63
C ALA A 478 -29.13 -12.09 -28.13
N PHE A 479 -29.32 -11.71 -26.86
CA PHE A 479 -28.61 -10.57 -26.26
C PHE A 479 -27.10 -10.82 -26.14
N GLU A 480 -26.68 -12.01 -25.71
CA GLU A 480 -25.25 -12.40 -25.66
C GLU A 480 -24.62 -12.33 -27.07
N GLY A 481 -25.32 -12.83 -28.09
CA GLY A 481 -24.87 -12.77 -29.49
C GLY A 481 -24.72 -11.33 -29.99
N MET A 482 -25.64 -10.44 -29.63
CA MET A 482 -25.58 -9.02 -29.99
C MET A 482 -24.44 -8.28 -29.27
N ALA A 483 -24.19 -8.58 -28.00
CA ALA A 483 -23.05 -8.04 -27.25
C ALA A 483 -21.70 -8.45 -27.88
N ALA A 484 -21.54 -9.73 -28.21
CA ALA A 484 -20.35 -10.24 -28.90
C ALA A 484 -20.17 -9.58 -30.28
N GLN A 485 -21.26 -9.38 -31.02
CA GLN A 485 -21.25 -8.70 -32.30
C GLN A 485 -20.84 -7.23 -32.18
N ARG A 486 -21.33 -6.52 -31.15
CA ARG A 486 -20.94 -5.14 -30.85
C ARG A 486 -19.45 -5.02 -30.55
N LEU A 487 -18.91 -5.92 -29.73
CA LEU A 487 -17.47 -5.97 -29.43
C LEU A 487 -16.64 -6.25 -30.68
N GLY A 488 -17.10 -7.15 -31.55
CA GLY A 488 -16.47 -7.43 -32.85
C GLY A 488 -16.40 -6.18 -33.73
N ILE A 489 -17.51 -5.44 -33.83
CA ILE A 489 -17.61 -4.18 -34.57
C ILE A 489 -16.69 -3.11 -33.99
N GLU A 490 -16.61 -2.96 -32.67
CA GLU A 490 -15.72 -1.99 -32.02
C GLU A 490 -14.26 -2.26 -32.38
N ARG A 491 -13.81 -3.51 -32.24
CA ARG A 491 -12.43 -3.90 -32.57
C ARG A 491 -12.10 -3.66 -34.03
N GLN A 492 -13.02 -3.99 -34.93
CA GLN A 492 -12.84 -3.73 -36.36
C GLN A 492 -12.80 -2.22 -36.67
N ALA A 493 -13.68 -1.43 -36.04
CA ALA A 493 -13.73 0.01 -36.21
C ALA A 493 -12.42 0.69 -35.78
N ILE A 494 -11.87 0.29 -34.63
CA ILE A 494 -10.57 0.78 -34.14
C ILE A 494 -9.44 0.36 -35.08
N ALA A 495 -9.40 -0.91 -35.49
CA ALA A 495 -8.36 -1.42 -36.39
C ALA A 495 -8.38 -0.74 -37.77
N LEU A 496 -9.56 -0.34 -38.25
CA LEU A 496 -9.73 0.40 -39.49
C LEU A 496 -9.41 1.89 -39.36
N GLY A 497 -8.97 2.36 -38.18
CA GLY A 497 -8.51 3.70 -37.86
C GLY A 497 -7.89 4.47 -39.02
N ALA A 498 -6.71 4.03 -39.45
CA ALA A 498 -5.93 4.63 -40.53
C ALA A 498 -6.38 4.25 -41.96
N ASN A 499 -7.42 3.43 -42.11
CA ASN A 499 -7.85 2.94 -43.42
C ASN A 499 -8.75 3.98 -44.12
N PRO A 500 -8.39 4.49 -45.32
CA PRO A 500 -9.19 5.48 -46.03
C PRO A 500 -10.57 4.97 -46.49
N LYS A 501 -10.76 3.64 -46.54
CA LYS A 501 -12.05 3.00 -46.82
C LYS A 501 -12.73 2.46 -45.56
N GLY A 502 -12.21 2.79 -44.37
CA GLY A 502 -12.70 2.27 -43.09
C GLY A 502 -14.20 2.50 -42.90
N ASP A 503 -14.69 3.68 -43.22
CA ASP A 503 -16.11 4.04 -43.03
C ASP A 503 -17.03 3.22 -43.94
N GLN A 504 -16.63 3.01 -45.21
CA GLN A 504 -17.37 2.16 -46.15
C GLN A 504 -17.38 0.69 -45.74
N ILE A 505 -16.28 0.20 -45.15
CA ILE A 505 -16.19 -1.17 -44.64
C ILE A 505 -17.12 -1.33 -43.43
N MET A 506 -17.08 -0.38 -42.49
CA MET A 506 -17.93 -0.42 -41.30
C MET A 506 -19.41 -0.30 -41.64
N GLN A 507 -19.78 0.50 -42.64
CA GLN A 507 -21.18 0.60 -43.09
C GLN A 507 -21.72 -0.76 -43.55
N ARG A 508 -20.94 -1.54 -44.32
CA ARG A 508 -21.35 -2.88 -44.76
C ARG A 508 -21.49 -3.87 -43.58
N GLU A 509 -20.63 -3.78 -42.59
CA GLU A 509 -20.72 -4.62 -41.39
C GLU A 509 -21.92 -4.24 -40.53
N LEU A 510 -22.24 -2.95 -40.39
CA LEU A 510 -23.45 -2.47 -39.73
C LEU A 510 -24.72 -2.95 -40.45
N GLU A 511 -24.75 -2.94 -41.78
CA GLU A 511 -25.88 -3.48 -42.55
C GLU A 511 -26.05 -4.99 -42.33
N ARG A 512 -24.93 -5.75 -42.26
CA ARG A 512 -24.96 -7.17 -41.94
C ARG A 512 -25.50 -7.42 -40.53
N ALA A 513 -25.05 -6.64 -39.56
CA ALA A 513 -25.52 -6.72 -38.18
C ALA A 513 -27.00 -6.34 -38.04
N GLY A 514 -27.42 -5.29 -38.74
CA GLY A 514 -28.82 -4.85 -38.80
C GLY A 514 -29.76 -5.94 -39.26
N ARG A 515 -29.37 -6.74 -40.28
CA ARG A 515 -30.16 -7.88 -40.75
C ARG A 515 -30.33 -8.98 -39.69
N SER A 516 -29.31 -9.21 -38.85
CA SER A 516 -29.40 -10.18 -37.74
C SER A 516 -30.41 -9.70 -36.69
N ILE A 517 -30.38 -8.41 -36.36
CA ILE A 517 -31.34 -7.79 -35.44
C ILE A 517 -32.76 -7.83 -36.01
N ASP A 518 -32.93 -7.56 -37.31
CA ASP A 518 -34.24 -7.64 -37.97
C ASP A 518 -34.81 -9.08 -37.97
N GLY A 519 -33.95 -10.09 -38.10
CA GLY A 519 -34.35 -11.49 -37.94
C GLY A 519 -34.86 -11.81 -36.53
N ALA A 520 -34.17 -11.31 -35.51
CA ALA A 520 -34.58 -11.45 -34.10
C ALA A 520 -35.84 -10.64 -33.74
N LEU A 521 -36.14 -9.58 -34.48
CA LEU A 521 -37.41 -8.87 -34.36
C LEU A 521 -38.54 -9.68 -35.01
N ALA A 522 -38.31 -10.21 -36.20
CA ALA A 522 -39.33 -10.92 -36.98
C ALA A 522 -39.80 -12.23 -36.33
N ASN A 523 -38.93 -12.93 -35.60
CA ASN A 523 -39.27 -14.16 -34.88
C ASN A 523 -39.82 -13.90 -33.46
N GLY A 524 -39.94 -12.64 -33.04
CA GLY A 524 -40.46 -12.25 -31.73
C GLY A 524 -39.45 -12.38 -30.57
N THR A 525 -38.17 -12.65 -30.84
CA THR A 525 -37.13 -12.65 -29.81
C THR A 525 -36.86 -11.26 -29.25
N LEU A 526 -36.93 -10.21 -30.09
CA LEU A 526 -36.82 -8.81 -29.69
C LEU A 526 -38.14 -8.04 -29.90
N THR A 527 -38.36 -7.04 -29.05
CA THR A 527 -39.37 -6.00 -29.29
C THR A 527 -38.86 -4.95 -30.28
N PRO A 528 -39.76 -4.19 -30.95
CA PRO A 528 -39.36 -3.10 -31.84
C PRO A 528 -38.44 -2.06 -31.18
N LEU A 529 -38.70 -1.72 -29.91
CA LEU A 529 -37.88 -0.78 -29.15
C LEU A 529 -36.47 -1.33 -28.89
N GLN A 530 -36.35 -2.61 -28.52
CA GLN A 530 -35.06 -3.26 -28.31
C GLN A 530 -34.25 -3.37 -29.61
N ALA A 531 -34.90 -3.72 -30.72
CA ALA A 531 -34.25 -3.77 -32.03
C ALA A 531 -33.75 -2.40 -32.49
N ALA A 532 -34.54 -1.34 -32.27
CA ALA A 532 -34.14 0.04 -32.57
C ALA A 532 -32.94 0.49 -31.73
N LYS A 533 -32.97 0.22 -30.41
CA LYS A 533 -31.86 0.52 -29.49
C LYS A 533 -30.59 -0.23 -29.90
N ALA A 534 -30.67 -1.54 -30.17
CA ALA A 534 -29.52 -2.34 -30.57
C ALA A 534 -28.85 -1.83 -31.86
N LYS A 535 -29.64 -1.38 -32.85
CA LYS A 535 -29.10 -0.76 -34.07
C LYS A 535 -28.41 0.58 -33.81
N ALA A 536 -28.99 1.42 -32.94
CA ALA A 536 -28.38 2.69 -32.54
C ALA A 536 -27.05 2.47 -31.79
N ASP A 537 -27.03 1.54 -30.84
CA ASP A 537 -25.84 1.21 -30.06
C ASP A 537 -24.71 0.67 -30.94
N LEU A 538 -25.01 -0.15 -31.96
CA LEU A 538 -24.01 -0.61 -32.93
C LEU A 538 -23.46 0.52 -33.79
N ALA A 539 -24.31 1.42 -34.26
CA ALA A 539 -23.89 2.58 -35.05
C ALA A 539 -22.99 3.51 -34.24
N GLU A 540 -23.35 3.78 -32.98
CA GLU A 540 -22.52 4.54 -32.04
C GLU A 540 -21.18 3.87 -31.78
N THR A 541 -21.16 2.56 -31.49
CA THR A 541 -19.92 1.81 -31.28
C THR A 541 -19.01 1.81 -32.51
N ALA A 542 -19.56 1.60 -33.71
CA ALA A 542 -18.79 1.65 -34.93
C ALA A 542 -18.21 3.05 -35.17
N ALA A 543 -19.00 4.10 -34.97
CA ALA A 543 -18.59 5.47 -35.22
C ALA A 543 -17.53 5.96 -34.22
N THR A 544 -17.75 5.73 -32.92
CA THR A 544 -16.80 6.10 -31.87
C THR A 544 -15.51 5.26 -31.97
N GLY A 545 -15.61 3.97 -32.26
CA GLY A 545 -14.46 3.10 -32.52
C GLY A 545 -13.62 3.55 -33.71
N ARG A 546 -14.25 3.99 -34.81
CA ARG A 546 -13.54 4.54 -35.98
C ARG A 546 -12.73 5.78 -35.61
N VAL A 547 -13.33 6.71 -34.88
CA VAL A 547 -12.68 7.95 -34.43
C VAL A 547 -11.52 7.66 -33.49
N ARG A 548 -11.70 6.73 -32.53
CA ARG A 548 -10.60 6.27 -31.66
C ARG A 548 -9.46 5.65 -32.49
N GLY A 549 -9.78 4.83 -33.48
CA GLY A 549 -8.78 4.25 -34.36
C GLY A 549 -7.97 5.31 -35.15
N VAL A 550 -8.63 6.36 -35.67
CA VAL A 550 -7.94 7.47 -36.34
C VAL A 550 -7.04 8.20 -35.36
N TYR A 551 -7.57 8.53 -34.18
CA TYR A 551 -6.84 9.19 -33.10
C TYR A 551 -5.57 8.41 -32.74
N GLU A 552 -5.67 7.09 -32.54
CA GLU A 552 -4.53 6.25 -32.18
C GLU A 552 -3.46 6.15 -33.28
N ALA A 553 -3.86 6.27 -34.55
CA ALA A 553 -2.94 6.24 -35.67
C ALA A 553 -2.11 7.53 -35.85
N LEU A 554 -2.42 8.61 -35.13
CA LEU A 554 -1.68 9.87 -35.20
C LEU A 554 -0.33 9.77 -34.49
N ASP A 555 0.71 10.28 -35.14
CA ASP A 555 2.11 10.14 -34.74
C ASP A 555 2.53 10.99 -33.53
N THR A 556 1.81 12.07 -33.26
CA THR A 556 2.20 13.08 -32.29
C THR A 556 1.02 13.47 -31.40
N PRO A 557 1.23 13.63 -30.09
CA PRO A 557 0.22 14.16 -29.17
C PRO A 557 -0.38 15.50 -29.61
N GLU A 558 0.39 16.33 -30.31
CA GLU A 558 -0.05 17.62 -30.84
C GLU A 558 -1.07 17.44 -31.98
N LYS A 559 -0.84 16.49 -32.91
CA LYS A 559 -1.84 16.13 -33.92
C LYS A 559 -3.05 15.45 -33.30
N LYS A 560 -2.85 14.63 -32.26
CA LYS A 560 -3.93 14.02 -31.46
C LYS A 560 -4.83 15.08 -30.80
N GLU A 561 -4.23 16.12 -30.22
CA GLU A 561 -4.94 17.26 -29.62
C GLU A 561 -5.75 18.06 -30.67
N GLN A 562 -5.13 18.34 -31.82
CA GLN A 562 -5.79 19.01 -32.95
C GLN A 562 -6.95 18.18 -33.50
N PHE A 563 -6.76 16.86 -33.65
CA PHE A 563 -7.82 15.97 -34.09
C PHE A 563 -8.98 15.95 -33.09
N ALA A 564 -8.69 15.80 -31.79
CA ALA A 564 -9.72 15.77 -30.75
C ALA A 564 -10.55 17.05 -30.69
N THR A 565 -9.91 18.22 -30.85
CA THR A 565 -10.60 19.52 -30.86
C THR A 565 -11.43 19.76 -32.12
N GLY A 566 -11.00 19.23 -33.27
CA GLY A 566 -11.74 19.34 -34.54
C GLY A 566 -13.00 18.48 -34.63
N LEU A 567 -13.20 17.50 -33.73
CA LEU A 567 -14.34 16.57 -33.83
C LEU A 567 -15.72 17.24 -33.74
N LEU A 568 -15.88 18.29 -32.93
CA LEU A 568 -17.16 19.02 -32.86
C LEU A 568 -17.44 19.81 -34.13
N ASP A 569 -16.41 20.35 -34.77
CA ASP A 569 -16.54 21.09 -36.02
C ASP A 569 -16.94 20.14 -37.16
N ASP A 570 -16.29 18.98 -37.24
CA ASP A 570 -16.63 17.93 -38.21
C ASP A 570 -18.06 17.40 -38.01
N TRP A 571 -18.47 17.19 -36.76
CA TRP A 571 -19.84 16.81 -36.43
C TRP A 571 -20.85 17.89 -36.84
N THR A 572 -20.57 19.16 -36.52
CA THR A 572 -21.44 20.30 -36.87
C THR A 572 -21.57 20.44 -38.40
N ALA A 573 -20.51 20.11 -39.14
CA ALA A 573 -20.51 20.08 -40.59
C ALA A 573 -21.16 18.82 -41.20
N GLY A 574 -21.66 17.89 -40.37
CA GLY A 574 -22.25 16.62 -40.80
C GLY A 574 -21.24 15.68 -41.47
N LYS A 575 -19.97 15.77 -41.11
CA LYS A 575 -18.88 14.99 -41.71
C LYS A 575 -18.54 13.74 -40.91
N GLY A 576 -18.12 12.71 -41.64
CA GLY A 576 -17.53 11.51 -41.06
C GLY A 576 -18.52 10.65 -40.25
N PRO A 577 -18.00 9.65 -39.53
CA PRO A 577 -18.82 8.63 -38.88
C PRO A 577 -19.65 9.17 -37.69
N LEU A 578 -19.29 10.33 -37.13
CA LEU A 578 -20.00 10.92 -35.98
C LEU A 578 -21.25 11.70 -36.36
N ALA A 579 -21.47 12.02 -37.65
CA ALA A 579 -22.47 12.99 -38.11
C ALA A 579 -23.91 12.72 -37.64
N GLN A 580 -24.25 11.47 -37.32
CA GLN A 580 -25.58 11.04 -36.89
C GLN A 580 -25.68 10.78 -35.37
N LEU A 581 -24.59 10.97 -34.62
CA LEU A 581 -24.56 10.74 -33.18
C LEU A 581 -25.10 11.94 -32.39
N PRO A 582 -25.61 11.71 -31.16
CA PRO A 582 -25.98 12.79 -30.26
C PRO A 582 -24.79 13.73 -29.96
N TYR A 583 -25.08 15.02 -29.85
CA TYR A 583 -24.09 16.04 -29.51
C TYR A 583 -23.30 15.70 -28.25
N ASP A 584 -23.98 15.25 -27.19
CA ASP A 584 -23.34 14.94 -25.91
C ASP A 584 -22.34 13.78 -26.03
N THR A 585 -22.64 12.78 -26.86
CA THR A 585 -21.73 11.67 -27.18
C THR A 585 -20.46 12.20 -27.85
N VAL A 586 -20.61 13.04 -28.87
CA VAL A 586 -19.48 13.59 -29.61
C VAL A 586 -18.64 14.52 -28.74
N LYS A 587 -19.29 15.34 -27.91
CA LYS A 587 -18.64 16.22 -26.95
C LYS A 587 -17.84 15.45 -25.91
N ALA A 588 -18.42 14.38 -25.36
CA ALA A 588 -17.74 13.53 -24.39
C ALA A 588 -16.51 12.84 -25.02
N LEU A 589 -16.65 12.32 -26.25
CA LEU A 589 -15.54 11.71 -26.98
C LEU A 589 -14.41 12.71 -27.26
N SER A 590 -14.74 13.88 -27.80
CA SER A 590 -13.77 14.97 -28.05
C SER A 590 -13.03 15.36 -26.78
N SER A 591 -13.74 15.56 -25.67
CA SER A 591 -13.15 15.91 -24.37
C SER A 591 -12.20 14.81 -23.85
N THR A 592 -12.59 13.54 -24.03
CA THR A 592 -11.80 12.38 -23.58
C THR A 592 -10.48 12.29 -24.35
N LEU A 593 -10.54 12.38 -25.69
CA LEU A 593 -9.36 12.33 -26.54
C LEU A 593 -8.45 13.55 -26.35
N TRP A 594 -9.04 14.73 -26.12
CA TRP A 594 -8.26 15.93 -25.81
C TRP A 594 -7.50 15.81 -24.49
N ASN A 595 -8.14 15.30 -23.44
CA ASN A 595 -7.49 15.06 -22.16
C ASN A 595 -6.34 14.04 -22.26
N ASP A 596 -6.54 12.96 -23.03
CA ASP A 596 -5.49 11.98 -23.29
C ASP A 596 -4.29 12.59 -24.04
N ALA A 597 -4.55 13.32 -25.12
CA ALA A 597 -3.51 14.02 -25.87
C ALA A 597 -2.71 14.98 -24.96
N ARG A 598 -3.43 15.73 -24.11
CA ARG A 598 -2.82 16.66 -23.16
C ARG A 598 -2.00 15.94 -22.09
N ALA A 599 -2.46 14.78 -21.61
CA ALA A 599 -1.71 13.95 -20.68
C ALA A 599 -0.39 13.48 -21.30
N GLN A 600 -0.41 13.05 -22.57
CA GLN A 600 0.80 12.63 -23.31
C GLN A 600 1.78 13.79 -23.51
N ILE A 601 1.30 14.98 -23.88
CA ILE A 601 2.13 16.20 -23.99
C ILE A 601 2.79 16.50 -22.63
N ASN A 602 1.99 16.56 -21.57
CA ASN A 602 2.48 16.86 -20.23
C ASN A 602 3.52 15.85 -19.75
N GLN A 603 3.31 14.56 -20.02
CA GLN A 603 4.25 13.50 -19.68
C GLN A 603 5.59 13.66 -20.42
N ARG A 604 5.55 13.95 -21.73
CA ARG A 604 6.75 14.22 -22.53
C ARG A 604 7.52 15.44 -21.99
N THR A 605 6.83 16.54 -21.70
CA THR A 605 7.45 17.74 -21.12
C THR A 605 8.04 17.47 -19.74
N ALA A 606 7.35 16.69 -18.89
CA ALA A 606 7.86 16.31 -17.58
C ALA A 606 9.15 15.48 -17.70
N ALA A 607 9.18 14.50 -18.61
CA ALA A 607 10.36 13.69 -18.87
C ALA A 607 11.54 14.55 -19.37
N GLN A 608 11.30 15.49 -20.29
CA GLN A 608 12.33 16.44 -20.75
C GLN A 608 12.87 17.31 -19.61
N LYS A 609 12.03 17.79 -18.69
CA LYS A 609 12.47 18.57 -17.52
C LYS A 609 13.35 17.75 -16.57
N VAL A 610 13.01 16.48 -16.34
CA VAL A 610 13.83 15.58 -15.52
C VAL A 610 15.19 15.35 -16.17
N GLU A 611 15.22 15.12 -17.48
CA GLU A 611 16.47 14.91 -18.21
C GLU A 611 17.31 16.19 -18.29
N ALA A 612 16.68 17.36 -18.41
CA ALA A 612 17.35 18.66 -18.31
C ALA A 612 18.00 18.84 -16.93
N ALA A 613 17.27 18.60 -15.84
CA ALA A 613 17.83 18.69 -14.48
C ALA A 613 19.02 17.74 -14.28
N ARG A 614 18.92 16.50 -14.77
CA ARG A 614 20.02 15.54 -14.76
C ARG A 614 21.23 16.03 -15.55
N THR A 615 20.99 16.60 -16.73
CA THR A 615 22.06 17.16 -17.58
C THR A 615 22.74 18.35 -16.89
N GLU A 616 21.98 19.16 -16.15
CA GLU A 616 22.53 20.27 -15.37
C GLU A 616 23.43 19.81 -14.21
N ASP A 617 23.10 18.69 -13.56
CA ASP A 617 23.98 18.11 -12.55
C ASP A 617 25.24 17.49 -13.16
N LEU A 618 25.11 16.77 -14.29
CA LEU A 618 26.25 16.25 -15.04
C LEU A 618 27.20 17.36 -15.52
N VAL A 619 26.67 18.51 -15.92
CA VAL A 619 27.48 19.70 -16.28
C VAL A 619 28.35 20.15 -15.10
N LYS A 620 27.80 20.18 -13.88
CA LYS A 620 28.55 20.56 -12.67
C LYS A 620 29.62 19.51 -12.34
N ASP A 621 29.27 18.23 -12.41
CA ASP A 621 30.19 17.12 -12.15
C ASP A 621 31.34 17.10 -13.17
N ASP A 622 31.06 17.39 -14.43
CA ASP A 622 32.06 17.53 -15.50
C ASP A 622 33.04 18.67 -15.23
N VAL A 623 32.55 19.87 -14.88
CA VAL A 623 33.41 21.00 -14.51
C VAL A 623 34.26 20.66 -13.27
N ALA A 624 33.67 20.02 -12.26
CA ALA A 624 34.39 19.60 -11.07
C ALA A 624 35.47 18.54 -11.39
N SER A 625 35.17 17.58 -12.27
CA SER A 625 36.12 16.57 -12.74
C SER A 625 37.29 17.21 -13.49
N VAL A 626 37.02 18.17 -14.38
CA VAL A 626 38.07 18.93 -15.08
C VAL A 626 38.96 19.67 -14.08
N ALA A 627 38.37 20.33 -13.08
CA ALA A 627 39.15 21.06 -12.07
C ALA A 627 40.04 20.13 -11.22
N ALA A 628 39.58 18.91 -10.94
CA ALA A 628 40.31 17.95 -10.11
C ALA A 628 41.35 17.13 -10.90
N THR A 629 41.05 16.77 -12.14
CA THR A 629 41.81 15.76 -12.90
C THR A 629 42.36 16.25 -14.25
N GLY A 630 41.93 17.42 -14.70
CA GLY A 630 42.20 17.92 -16.06
C GLY A 630 41.34 17.25 -17.13
N LYS A 631 40.47 16.31 -16.75
CA LYS A 631 39.61 15.57 -17.68
C LYS A 631 38.13 15.70 -17.28
N GLY A 632 37.28 15.94 -18.27
CA GLY A 632 35.82 15.93 -18.07
C GLY A 632 35.28 14.50 -17.95
N LEU A 633 33.97 14.38 -17.78
CA LEU A 633 33.28 13.10 -17.79
C LEU A 633 33.40 12.45 -19.18
N ASP A 634 33.52 11.12 -19.21
CA ASP A 634 33.47 10.37 -20.46
C ASP A 634 32.06 10.48 -21.06
N PRO A 635 31.89 10.98 -22.29
CA PRO A 635 30.58 11.08 -22.94
C PRO A 635 29.89 9.73 -23.13
N ASN A 636 30.64 8.63 -23.27
CA ASN A 636 30.07 7.29 -23.46
C ASN A 636 29.48 6.72 -22.16
N GLU A 637 30.06 7.08 -21.01
CA GLU A 637 29.60 6.63 -19.70
C GLU A 637 28.52 7.56 -19.13
N SER A 638 28.73 8.88 -19.25
CA SER A 638 27.84 9.89 -18.68
C SER A 638 26.66 10.25 -19.60
N GLY A 639 26.79 10.02 -20.90
CA GLY A 639 25.84 10.52 -21.90
C GLY A 639 25.80 12.06 -22.00
N LEU A 640 26.78 12.76 -21.42
CA LEU A 640 26.89 14.22 -21.49
C LEU A 640 27.57 14.62 -22.79
N THR A 641 26.80 15.16 -23.74
CA THR A 641 27.31 15.63 -25.03
C THR A 641 26.99 17.11 -25.24
N PRO A 642 27.80 17.84 -26.04
CA PRO A 642 27.51 19.22 -26.41
C PRO A 642 26.09 19.44 -26.95
N ASP A 643 25.64 18.57 -27.86
CA ASP A 643 24.31 18.65 -28.45
C ASP A 643 23.20 18.48 -27.40
N LYS A 644 23.40 17.58 -26.43
CA LYS A 644 22.43 17.34 -25.37
C LYS A 644 22.32 18.54 -24.43
N VAL A 645 23.44 19.15 -24.06
CA VAL A 645 23.46 20.37 -23.25
C VAL A 645 22.78 21.51 -24.01
N ALA A 646 23.14 21.74 -25.27
CA ALA A 646 22.54 22.79 -26.09
C ALA A 646 21.02 22.60 -26.28
N THR A 647 20.57 21.37 -26.52
CA THR A 647 19.16 21.05 -26.78
C THR A 647 18.30 21.12 -25.52
N LEU A 648 18.79 20.60 -24.39
CA LEU A 648 18.00 20.49 -23.16
C LEU A 648 18.12 21.72 -22.24
N LEU A 649 19.28 22.36 -22.22
CA LEU A 649 19.56 23.49 -21.32
C LEU A 649 19.58 24.84 -22.04
N GLY A 650 19.65 24.85 -23.37
CA GLY A 650 19.68 26.06 -24.18
C GLY A 650 21.09 26.65 -24.37
N PRO A 651 21.22 27.64 -25.27
CA PRO A 651 22.51 28.19 -25.70
C PRO A 651 23.25 28.90 -24.57
N GLU A 652 22.56 29.64 -23.71
CA GLU A 652 23.20 30.37 -22.59
C GLU A 652 23.90 29.43 -21.60
N LYS A 653 23.21 28.35 -21.18
CA LYS A 653 23.78 27.35 -20.27
C LYS A 653 24.89 26.54 -20.95
N PHE A 654 24.76 26.27 -22.25
CA PHE A 654 25.82 25.62 -23.03
C PHE A 654 27.10 26.47 -23.08
N ASP A 655 26.98 27.77 -23.33
CA ASP A 655 28.12 28.70 -23.34
C ASP A 655 28.76 28.85 -21.96
N ALA A 656 27.93 28.94 -20.91
CA ALA A 656 28.40 28.95 -19.53
C ALA A 656 29.19 27.68 -19.18
N TRP A 657 28.67 26.50 -19.52
CA TRP A 657 29.37 25.23 -19.30
C TRP A 657 30.75 25.19 -19.99
N ARG A 658 30.85 25.65 -21.24
CA ARG A 658 32.13 25.72 -21.95
C ARG A 658 33.12 26.68 -21.27
N ALA A 659 32.65 27.85 -20.84
CA ALA A 659 33.48 28.83 -20.14
C ALA A 659 33.96 28.29 -18.78
N ASP A 660 33.08 27.64 -18.03
CA ASP A 660 33.38 27.05 -16.72
C ASP A 660 34.38 25.88 -16.86
N ARG A 661 34.23 25.03 -17.89
CA ARG A 661 35.23 23.99 -18.21
C ARG A 661 36.60 24.59 -18.51
N ALA A 662 36.66 25.64 -19.34
CA ALA A 662 37.93 26.29 -19.66
C ALA A 662 38.58 26.92 -18.41
N GLN A 663 37.79 27.50 -17.51
CA GLN A 663 38.27 28.00 -16.23
C GLN A 663 38.79 26.88 -15.30
N ALA A 664 38.05 25.77 -15.23
CA ALA A 664 38.44 24.60 -14.46
C ALA A 664 39.75 24.00 -14.96
N GLU A 665 39.93 23.91 -16.27
CA GLU A 665 41.15 23.40 -16.89
C GLU A 665 42.36 24.29 -16.57
N ARG A 666 42.21 25.62 -16.68
CA ARG A 666 43.28 26.56 -16.27
C ARG A 666 43.64 26.41 -14.80
N THR A 667 42.64 26.20 -13.94
CA THR A 667 42.85 25.97 -12.50
C THR A 667 43.61 24.67 -12.24
N TRP A 668 43.25 23.60 -12.95
CA TRP A 668 43.95 22.32 -12.88
C TRP A 668 45.40 22.44 -13.36
N GLN A 669 45.65 23.07 -14.52
CA GLN A 669 47.01 23.29 -15.03
C GLN A 669 47.89 24.09 -14.05
N ALA A 670 47.31 25.10 -13.40
CA ALA A 670 48.03 25.90 -12.40
C ALA A 670 48.42 25.10 -11.16
N THR A 671 47.56 24.18 -10.71
CA THR A 671 47.73 23.45 -9.44
C THR A 671 48.38 22.08 -9.59
N SER A 672 48.27 21.46 -10.76
CA SER A 672 48.75 20.11 -11.05
C SER A 672 50.27 20.00 -10.93
N GLY A 673 50.75 18.97 -10.24
CA GLY A 673 52.17 18.70 -10.05
C GLY A 673 52.86 19.61 -9.02
N MET A 674 52.13 20.45 -8.29
CA MET A 674 52.72 21.23 -7.19
C MET A 674 53.21 20.32 -6.05
N GLU A 675 52.61 19.14 -5.88
CA GLU A 675 52.96 18.17 -4.84
C GLU A 675 54.39 17.65 -4.96
N THR A 676 54.91 17.58 -6.19
CA THR A 676 56.28 17.13 -6.50
C THR A 676 57.24 18.27 -6.82
N ALA A 677 56.73 19.50 -7.02
CA ALA A 677 57.55 20.69 -7.30
C ALA A 677 58.28 21.20 -6.05
N THR A 678 59.50 21.70 -6.20
CA THR A 678 60.28 22.36 -5.13
C THR A 678 59.67 23.72 -4.73
N PRO A 679 60.01 24.28 -3.54
CA PRO A 679 59.53 25.60 -3.14
C PRO A 679 59.88 26.72 -4.14
N ALA A 680 61.04 26.63 -4.80
CA ALA A 680 61.47 27.59 -5.82
C ALA A 680 60.58 27.52 -7.07
N GLU A 681 60.30 26.30 -7.57
CA GLU A 681 59.41 26.09 -8.72
C GLU A 681 57.97 26.52 -8.42
N ILE A 682 57.47 26.25 -7.21
CA ILE A 682 56.15 26.72 -6.76
C ILE A 682 56.11 28.25 -6.75
N SER A 683 57.15 28.90 -6.22
CA SER A 683 57.23 30.36 -6.15
C SER A 683 57.26 30.99 -7.55
N GLN A 684 58.10 30.45 -8.45
CA GLN A 684 58.16 30.88 -9.84
C GLN A 684 56.80 30.69 -10.54
N ARG A 685 56.12 29.57 -10.30
CA ARG A 685 54.79 29.34 -10.88
C ARG A 685 53.78 30.37 -10.39
N LEU A 686 53.72 30.67 -9.10
CA LEU A 686 52.83 31.70 -8.56
C LEU A 686 53.14 33.08 -9.14
N GLU A 687 54.42 33.43 -9.28
CA GLU A 687 54.84 34.68 -9.92
C GLU A 687 54.27 34.80 -11.35
N THR A 688 54.39 33.74 -12.15
CA THR A 688 53.84 33.72 -13.53
C THR A 688 52.32 33.80 -13.59
N LEU A 689 51.61 33.34 -12.55
CA LEU A 689 50.15 33.36 -12.46
C LEU A 689 49.60 34.68 -11.88
N THR A 690 50.47 35.60 -11.47
CA THR A 690 50.04 36.84 -10.80
C THR A 690 49.10 37.64 -11.70
N PRO A 691 47.84 37.89 -11.28
CA PRO A 691 46.85 38.53 -12.11
C PRO A 691 47.19 40.01 -12.31
N LYS A 692 47.07 40.50 -13.55
CA LYS A 692 47.38 41.89 -13.90
C LYS A 692 46.13 42.76 -13.80
N ALA A 693 46.10 43.67 -12.83
CA ALA A 693 45.00 44.61 -12.66
C ALA A 693 44.73 45.41 -13.96
N GLY A 694 43.47 45.48 -14.36
CA GLY A 694 43.04 46.15 -15.60
C GLY A 694 43.16 45.32 -16.88
N ALA A 695 43.74 44.11 -16.84
CA ALA A 695 43.76 43.21 -17.99
C ALA A 695 42.41 42.51 -18.20
N ALA A 696 42.08 42.22 -19.46
CA ALA A 696 40.94 41.38 -19.79
C ALA A 696 41.13 39.98 -19.18
N GLY A 697 40.09 39.43 -18.54
CA GLY A 697 40.17 38.13 -17.87
C GLY A 697 40.62 38.17 -16.41
N PHE A 698 40.92 39.35 -15.85
CA PHE A 698 41.42 39.53 -14.48
C PHE A 698 40.68 38.70 -13.42
N VAL A 699 39.34 38.65 -13.46
CA VAL A 699 38.54 37.87 -12.49
C VAL A 699 38.82 36.37 -12.60
N GLY A 700 38.95 35.84 -13.81
CA GLY A 700 39.29 34.44 -14.04
C GLY A 700 40.72 34.14 -13.61
N ASP A 701 41.66 35.02 -13.94
CA ASP A 701 43.08 34.87 -13.60
C ASP A 701 43.30 34.97 -12.08
N ALA A 702 42.62 35.88 -11.40
CA ALA A 702 42.63 35.98 -9.93
C ALA A 702 42.12 34.69 -9.27
N LYS A 703 41.05 34.08 -9.79
CA LYS A 703 40.56 32.78 -9.29
C LYS A 703 41.59 31.66 -9.47
N VAL A 704 42.28 31.61 -10.62
CA VAL A 704 43.35 30.62 -10.87
C VAL A 704 44.51 30.84 -9.90
N PHE A 705 44.94 32.09 -9.74
CA PHE A 705 46.01 32.46 -8.81
C PHE A 705 45.67 32.09 -7.37
N ASP A 706 44.48 32.47 -6.87
CA ASP A 706 44.03 32.14 -5.52
C ASP A 706 44.01 30.62 -5.26
N ALA A 707 43.52 29.84 -6.23
CA ALA A 707 43.53 28.38 -6.16
C ALA A 707 44.96 27.81 -6.12
N ALA A 708 45.85 28.33 -6.97
CA ALA A 708 47.26 27.96 -6.99
C ALA A 708 47.97 28.31 -5.67
N THR A 709 47.73 29.50 -5.12
CA THR A 709 48.29 29.95 -3.85
C THR A 709 47.81 29.07 -2.69
N LYS A 710 46.51 28.76 -2.65
CA LYS A 710 45.95 27.87 -1.62
C LYS A 710 46.55 26.47 -1.71
N LYS A 711 46.72 25.93 -2.92
CA LYS A 711 47.36 24.63 -3.13
C LYS A 711 48.82 24.65 -2.71
N ALA A 712 49.58 25.66 -3.11
CA ALA A 712 50.97 25.87 -2.72
C ALA A 712 51.13 25.92 -1.19
N GLN A 713 50.30 26.73 -0.52
CA GLN A 713 50.29 26.80 0.95
C GLN A 713 50.00 25.45 1.60
N ALA A 714 49.03 24.70 1.09
CA ALA A 714 48.69 23.37 1.61
C ALA A 714 49.85 22.39 1.43
N VAL A 715 50.51 22.38 0.27
CA VAL A 715 51.66 21.51 -0.02
C VAL A 715 52.84 21.86 0.89
N LEU A 716 53.21 23.13 0.96
CA LEU A 716 54.34 23.57 1.80
C LEU A 716 54.06 23.34 3.29
N LYS A 717 52.82 23.56 3.74
CA LYS A 717 52.41 23.24 5.11
C LYS A 717 52.50 21.75 5.39
N ALA A 718 52.01 20.89 4.49
CA ALA A 718 52.11 19.44 4.67
C ALA A 718 53.56 18.98 4.79
N ARG A 719 54.46 19.54 3.97
CA ARG A 719 55.90 19.27 4.03
C ARG A 719 56.54 19.74 5.34
N ALA A 720 56.12 20.90 5.87
CA ALA A 720 56.64 21.42 7.13
C ALA A 720 56.09 20.65 8.35
N ASP A 721 54.81 20.25 8.31
CA ASP A 721 54.15 19.57 9.43
C ASP A 721 54.62 18.10 9.55
N ASP A 722 54.71 17.36 8.43
CA ASP A 722 55.14 15.96 8.39
C ASP A 722 55.87 15.64 7.07
N PRO A 723 57.19 15.92 6.97
CA PRO A 723 57.97 15.71 5.75
C PRO A 723 57.89 14.29 5.18
N ALA A 724 57.86 13.28 6.04
CA ALA A 724 57.81 11.86 5.65
C ALA A 724 56.43 11.49 5.08
N ALA A 725 55.34 11.94 5.69
CA ALA A 725 54.00 11.71 5.15
C ALA A 725 53.75 12.51 3.85
N ALA A 726 54.36 13.70 3.75
CA ALA A 726 54.26 14.53 2.55
C ALA A 726 54.90 13.85 1.32
N VAL A 727 56.05 13.19 1.46
CA VAL A 727 56.67 12.47 0.33
C VAL A 727 55.91 11.22 -0.07
N GLU A 728 55.27 10.52 0.86
CA GLU A 728 54.36 9.42 0.52
C GLU A 728 53.15 9.91 -0.28
N SER A 729 52.63 11.08 0.05
CA SER A 729 51.52 11.69 -0.69
C SER A 729 51.93 12.18 -2.07
N ALA A 730 53.17 12.65 -2.22
CA ALA A 730 53.71 13.19 -3.47
C ALA A 730 54.19 12.09 -4.45
N PHE A 731 54.72 10.98 -3.92
CA PHE A 731 55.37 9.92 -4.69
C PHE A 731 54.71 8.56 -4.42
N PRO A 732 53.86 8.05 -5.33
CA PRO A 732 53.15 6.78 -5.16
C PRO A 732 54.09 5.59 -4.89
N GLU A 733 55.29 5.59 -5.44
CA GLU A 733 56.32 4.57 -5.22
C GLU A 733 56.84 4.56 -3.78
N VAL A 734 56.96 5.74 -3.14
CA VAL A 734 57.36 5.86 -1.73
C VAL A 734 56.23 5.34 -0.84
N LYS A 735 54.98 5.68 -1.16
CA LYS A 735 53.80 5.16 -0.47
C LYS A 735 53.70 3.63 -0.56
N ALA A 736 53.92 3.07 -1.75
CA ALA A 736 53.89 1.63 -1.96
C ALA A 736 54.98 0.92 -1.13
N MET A 737 56.17 1.52 -1.01
CA MET A 737 57.24 1.02 -0.16
C MET A 737 56.89 1.11 1.33
N ALA A 738 56.26 2.21 1.77
CA ALA A 738 55.80 2.37 3.14
C ALA A 738 54.75 1.31 3.52
N ASP A 739 53.79 1.04 2.62
CA ASP A 739 52.74 0.04 2.84
C ASP A 739 53.28 -1.40 2.93
N GLN A 740 54.38 -1.68 2.26
CA GLN A 740 55.03 -3.01 2.25
C GLN A 740 56.10 -3.17 3.32
N ALA A 741 56.47 -2.10 4.03
CA ALA A 741 57.56 -2.13 4.98
C ALA A 741 57.20 -3.00 6.20
N ASN A 742 58.14 -3.85 6.61
CA ASN A 742 58.02 -4.67 7.80
C ASN A 742 58.78 -4.02 8.98
N PRO A 743 58.10 -3.55 10.04
CA PRO A 743 58.74 -2.92 11.19
C PRO A 743 59.70 -3.81 11.98
N GLN A 744 59.62 -5.13 11.81
CA GLN A 744 60.50 -6.10 12.47
C GLN A 744 61.73 -6.46 11.63
N ASP A 745 61.78 -6.03 10.36
CA ASP A 745 62.93 -6.25 9.48
C ASP A 745 63.74 -4.94 9.35
N ALA A 746 64.96 -4.97 9.89
CA ALA A 746 65.87 -3.83 9.86
C ALA A 746 66.19 -3.39 8.43
N ASN A 747 66.35 -4.33 7.48
CA ASN A 747 66.64 -3.98 6.09
C ASN A 747 65.45 -3.25 5.45
N SER A 748 64.24 -3.71 5.74
CA SER A 748 63.00 -3.09 5.27
C SER A 748 62.85 -1.65 5.76
N MET A 749 63.07 -1.42 7.06
CA MET A 749 62.92 -0.07 7.63
C MET A 749 64.04 0.88 7.19
N GLN A 750 65.27 0.39 7.06
CA GLN A 750 66.39 1.18 6.54
C GLN A 750 66.17 1.59 5.08
N ALA A 751 65.65 0.69 4.24
CA ALA A 751 65.30 1.00 2.85
C ALA A 751 64.21 2.08 2.77
N LEU A 752 63.14 1.94 3.56
CA LEU A 752 62.04 2.93 3.61
C LEU A 752 62.53 4.32 4.03
N VAL A 753 63.31 4.40 5.12
CA VAL A 753 63.85 5.67 5.60
C VAL A 753 64.76 6.32 4.56
N SER A 754 65.62 5.53 3.91
CA SER A 754 66.51 6.03 2.85
C SER A 754 65.73 6.66 1.70
N VAL A 755 64.68 5.97 1.23
CA VAL A 755 63.84 6.44 0.12
C VAL A 755 63.03 7.68 0.51
N ARG A 756 62.49 7.73 1.74
CA ARG A 756 61.81 8.92 2.26
C ARG A 756 62.73 10.14 2.29
N LEU A 757 63.94 10.00 2.86
CA LEU A 757 64.90 11.11 2.93
C LEU A 757 65.35 11.58 1.54
N GLN A 758 65.59 10.65 0.62
CA GLN A 758 65.91 10.99 -0.78
C GLN A 758 64.75 11.73 -1.46
N ALA A 759 63.51 11.29 -1.25
CA ALA A 759 62.33 11.96 -1.78
C ALA A 759 62.13 13.35 -1.15
N GLN A 760 62.41 13.52 0.15
CA GLN A 760 62.31 14.83 0.82
C GLN A 760 63.34 15.81 0.24
N LYS A 761 64.56 15.32 0.00
CA LYS A 761 65.60 16.10 -0.69
C LYS A 761 65.18 16.47 -2.12
N ALA A 762 64.54 15.57 -2.85
CA ALA A 762 64.00 15.85 -4.19
C ALA A 762 62.90 16.93 -4.15
N LEU A 763 62.13 17.03 -3.07
CA LEU A 763 61.17 18.11 -2.83
C LEU A 763 61.80 19.42 -2.36
N GLY A 764 63.13 19.49 -2.24
CA GLY A 764 63.86 20.67 -1.76
C GLY A 764 63.77 20.89 -0.25
N ILE A 765 63.46 19.86 0.53
CA ILE A 765 63.52 19.91 2.00
C ILE A 765 64.98 19.76 2.42
N ASP A 766 65.49 20.74 3.16
CA ASP A 766 66.86 20.76 3.65
C ASP A 766 67.12 19.66 4.70
N GLU A 767 68.39 19.39 4.98
CA GLU A 767 68.76 18.33 5.94
C GLU A 767 68.25 18.60 7.36
N LEU A 768 68.04 19.87 7.72
CA LEU A 768 67.51 20.26 9.03
C LEU A 768 66.00 20.08 9.16
N GLY A 769 65.25 20.24 8.07
CA GLY A 769 63.81 20.04 7.98
C GLY A 769 63.41 18.60 7.64
N GLN A 770 64.36 17.74 7.29
CA GLN A 770 64.09 16.34 6.98
C GLN A 770 63.70 15.54 8.23
N SER A 771 62.77 14.60 8.04
CA SER A 771 62.29 13.70 9.07
C SER A 771 62.26 12.26 8.55
N PRO A 772 63.03 11.31 9.13
CA PRO A 772 63.09 9.93 8.64
C PRO A 772 61.78 9.15 8.84
N LEU A 773 61.00 9.48 9.87
CA LEU A 773 59.73 8.84 10.19
C LEU A 773 58.56 9.81 10.01
N THR A 774 57.37 9.29 9.76
CA THR A 774 56.14 10.07 9.91
C THR A 774 55.93 10.43 11.38
N ASN A 775 55.19 11.49 11.66
CA ASN A 775 54.88 11.88 13.04
C ASN A 775 54.12 10.78 13.78
N GLN A 776 53.29 10.00 13.08
CA GLN A 776 52.59 8.87 13.67
C GLN A 776 53.55 7.75 14.10
N GLU A 777 54.52 7.39 13.25
CA GLU A 777 55.54 6.39 13.57
C GLU A 777 56.45 6.85 14.71
N ALA A 778 56.93 8.11 14.67
CA ALA A 778 57.76 8.67 15.73
C ALA A 778 57.01 8.66 17.08
N ARG A 779 55.72 9.03 17.09
CA ARG A 779 54.88 8.94 18.29
C ARG A 779 54.67 7.50 18.75
N ALA A 780 54.51 6.55 17.83
CA ALA A 780 54.33 5.15 18.18
C ALA A 780 55.56 4.58 18.90
N LEU A 781 56.77 4.95 18.46
CA LEU A 781 58.02 4.58 19.13
C LEU A 781 58.19 5.31 20.47
N ALA A 782 57.89 6.61 20.52
CA ALA A 782 57.96 7.41 21.75
C ALA A 782 57.04 6.87 22.87
N ARG A 783 55.87 6.31 22.50
CA ARG A 783 54.89 5.76 23.46
C ARG A 783 55.47 4.71 24.40
N ALA A 784 56.47 3.93 23.96
CA ALA A 784 57.12 2.95 24.83
C ALA A 784 57.72 3.60 26.09
N VAL A 785 58.19 4.84 25.96
CA VAL A 785 58.71 5.68 27.05
C VAL A 785 57.57 6.46 27.70
N THR A 786 56.81 7.23 26.93
CA THR A 786 55.84 8.19 27.49
C THR A 786 54.64 7.54 28.19
N ALA A 787 54.34 6.26 27.88
CA ALA A 787 53.27 5.52 28.55
C ALA A 787 53.67 4.97 29.93
N GLN A 788 54.96 5.01 30.29
CA GLN A 788 55.40 4.53 31.60
C GLN A 788 55.07 5.56 32.69
N PRO A 789 54.39 5.16 33.77
CA PRO A 789 53.98 6.09 34.83
C PRO A 789 55.11 6.46 35.81
N ASP A 790 56.15 5.62 35.87
CA ASP A 790 57.29 5.74 36.78
C ASP A 790 58.54 6.21 36.01
N PRO A 791 59.21 7.30 36.42
CA PRO A 791 60.47 7.75 35.83
C PRO A 791 61.57 6.67 35.74
N ALA A 792 61.63 5.72 36.68
CA ALA A 792 62.58 4.60 36.59
C ALA A 792 62.22 3.62 35.46
N LEU A 793 60.92 3.41 35.22
CA LEU A 793 60.45 2.62 34.08
C LEU A 793 60.61 3.39 32.77
N GLN A 794 60.45 4.71 32.78
CA GLN A 794 60.73 5.58 31.62
C GLN A 794 62.20 5.52 31.20
N SER A 795 63.14 5.59 32.15
CA SER A 795 64.58 5.50 31.85
C SER A 795 64.98 4.12 31.32
N LYS A 796 64.40 3.05 31.86
CA LYS A 796 64.58 1.69 31.32
C LYS A 796 63.99 1.56 29.91
N ALA A 797 62.78 2.05 29.68
CA ALA A 797 62.14 2.04 28.37
C ALA A 797 62.93 2.88 27.36
N MET A 798 63.51 4.01 27.77
CA MET A 798 64.37 4.84 26.93
C MET A 798 65.64 4.08 26.52
N ALA A 799 66.28 3.36 27.44
CA ALA A 799 67.44 2.54 27.11
C ALA A 799 67.09 1.40 26.12
N GLN A 800 65.92 0.78 26.26
CA GLN A 800 65.43 -0.24 25.31
C GLN A 800 65.10 0.36 23.95
N LEU A 801 64.49 1.56 23.92
CA LEU A 801 64.18 2.28 22.70
C LEU A 801 65.46 2.66 21.93
N VAL A 802 66.49 3.13 22.62
CA VAL A 802 67.80 3.46 21.99
C VAL A 802 68.43 2.23 21.34
N ASP A 803 68.40 1.06 22.00
CA ASP A 803 68.89 -0.20 21.45
C ASP A 803 68.06 -0.67 20.24
N GLN A 804 66.73 -0.62 20.37
CA GLN A 804 65.80 -0.94 19.28
C GLN A 804 66.03 -0.04 18.06
N VAL A 805 66.16 1.27 18.26
CA VAL A 805 66.39 2.22 17.16
C VAL A 805 67.72 1.94 16.46
N GLN A 806 68.78 1.63 17.21
CA GLN A 806 70.08 1.28 16.64
C GLN A 806 70.01 0.00 15.78
N VAL A 807 69.33 -1.04 16.27
CA VAL A 807 69.18 -2.32 15.56
C VAL A 807 68.31 -2.17 14.32
N THR A 808 67.17 -1.49 14.43
CA THR A 808 66.19 -1.40 13.33
C THR A 808 66.64 -0.41 12.25
N TYR A 809 67.18 0.75 12.60
CA TYR A 809 67.44 1.84 11.65
C TYR A 809 68.91 2.02 11.28
N GLY A 810 69.84 1.33 11.94
CA GLY A 810 71.25 1.23 11.56
C GLY A 810 71.91 2.59 11.25
N PRO A 811 72.32 2.86 9.99
CA PRO A 811 72.97 4.13 9.62
C PRO A 811 72.08 5.37 9.81
N HIS A 812 70.75 5.19 9.87
CA HIS A 812 69.77 6.28 10.07
C HIS A 812 69.34 6.45 11.53
N ALA A 813 69.89 5.65 12.45
CA ALA A 813 69.47 5.62 13.86
C ALA A 813 69.61 6.99 14.55
N ASP A 814 70.61 7.80 14.19
CA ASP A 814 70.82 9.14 14.76
C ASP A 814 69.67 10.09 14.42
N ALA A 815 69.32 10.17 13.14
CA ALA A 815 68.20 10.98 12.67
C ALA A 815 66.86 10.51 13.26
N VAL A 816 66.65 9.19 13.32
CA VAL A 816 65.42 8.60 13.87
C VAL A 816 65.30 8.88 15.36
N LEU A 817 66.36 8.65 16.14
CA LEU A 817 66.32 8.93 17.57
C LEU A 817 66.13 10.42 17.84
N LYS A 818 66.84 11.29 17.12
CA LYS A 818 66.70 12.75 17.23
C LYS A 818 65.24 13.19 17.04
N GLN A 819 64.54 12.61 16.05
CA GLN A 819 63.13 12.89 15.80
C GLN A 819 62.23 12.37 16.95
N ILE A 820 62.46 11.15 17.43
CA ILE A 820 61.67 10.56 18.52
C ILE A 820 61.81 11.38 19.81
N LEU A 821 63.01 11.84 20.15
CA LEU A 821 63.27 12.63 21.35
C LEU A 821 62.60 14.01 21.34
N GLN A 822 62.15 14.48 20.17
CA GLN A 822 61.40 15.73 20.01
C GLN A 822 59.88 15.54 20.14
N VAL A 823 59.39 14.30 20.28
CA VAL A 823 57.96 14.01 20.44
C VAL A 823 57.46 14.55 21.78
N GLN A 824 56.32 15.24 21.73
CA GLN A 824 55.61 15.75 22.91
C GLN A 824 55.33 14.62 23.92
N GLY A 825 55.78 14.81 25.16
CA GLY A 825 55.66 13.83 26.25
C GLY A 825 56.98 13.23 26.72
N ILE A 826 58.06 13.42 25.96
CA ILE A 826 59.44 13.20 26.44
C ILE A 826 59.95 14.55 26.93
N ASP A 827 60.20 14.69 28.23
CA ASP A 827 60.75 15.91 28.79
C ASP A 827 62.23 16.09 28.41
N LYS A 828 62.76 17.30 28.67
CA LYS A 828 64.12 17.70 28.28
C LYS A 828 65.20 16.85 28.95
N GLU A 829 64.97 16.40 30.18
CA GLU A 829 65.95 15.62 30.92
C GLU A 829 65.99 14.19 30.40
N MET A 830 64.82 13.58 30.18
CA MET A 830 64.67 12.27 29.55
C MET A 830 65.20 12.24 28.12
N ALA A 831 65.00 13.32 27.35
CA ALA A 831 65.60 13.49 26.03
C ALA A 831 67.13 13.56 26.11
N GLY A 832 67.67 14.31 27.07
CA GLY A 832 69.12 14.38 27.32
C GLY A 832 69.73 13.04 27.73
N PHE A 833 69.02 12.26 28.54
CA PHE A 833 69.42 10.90 28.92
C PHE A 833 69.47 9.96 27.72
N GLY A 834 68.42 9.95 26.89
CA GLY A 834 68.38 9.15 25.65
C GLY A 834 69.51 9.51 24.67
N ALA A 835 69.73 10.81 24.43
CA ALA A 835 70.82 11.29 23.57
C ALA A 835 72.20 10.89 24.11
N GLY A 836 72.42 10.97 25.43
CA GLY A 836 73.65 10.57 26.07
C GLY A 836 73.93 9.06 25.98
N LEU A 837 72.89 8.21 26.12
CA LEU A 837 73.00 6.77 25.89
C LEU A 837 73.41 6.46 24.45
N PHE A 838 72.73 7.07 23.48
CA PHE A 838 72.99 6.85 22.06
C PHE A 838 74.39 7.28 21.63
N ALA A 839 74.85 8.46 22.05
CA ALA A 839 76.20 8.95 21.74
C ALA A 839 77.33 8.06 22.27
N ARG A 840 77.07 7.22 23.28
CA ARG A 840 78.03 6.24 23.81
C ARG A 840 78.00 4.92 23.05
N LEU A 841 76.81 4.44 22.70
CA LEU A 841 76.62 3.28 21.84
C LEU A 841 77.31 3.47 20.49
N ASN A 842 77.17 4.66 19.87
CA ASN A 842 77.87 5.01 18.63
C ASN A 842 79.41 5.04 18.75
N ARG A 843 79.94 5.22 19.97
CA ARG A 843 81.38 5.16 20.25
C ARG A 843 81.88 3.74 20.59
N GLY A 844 81.03 2.72 20.43
CA GLY A 844 81.35 1.32 20.76
C GLY A 844 81.38 1.00 22.26
N ASN A 845 80.96 1.95 23.11
CA ASN A 845 80.96 1.79 24.56
C ASN A 845 79.62 1.20 25.03
N LYS A 846 79.67 0.11 25.80
CA LYS A 846 78.48 -0.45 26.45
C LYS A 846 78.01 0.46 27.59
N PRO A 847 76.69 0.62 27.82
CA PRO A 847 76.18 1.37 28.97
C PRO A 847 76.75 0.85 30.29
N SER A 848 77.34 1.74 31.09
CA SER A 848 77.99 1.40 32.36
C SER A 848 76.98 1.22 33.51
N ILE A 849 77.41 0.63 34.63
CA ILE A 849 76.61 0.55 35.87
C ILE A 849 76.31 1.97 36.43
N ALA A 850 77.14 2.96 36.13
CA ALA A 850 76.87 4.35 36.48
C ALA A 850 75.73 4.96 35.64
N ASP A 851 75.60 4.57 34.37
CA ASP A 851 74.52 5.03 33.48
C ASP A 851 73.16 4.46 33.88
N LYS A 852 73.13 3.18 34.30
CA LYS A 852 71.93 2.55 34.89
C LYS A 852 71.54 3.21 36.22
N ARG A 853 72.52 3.73 36.97
CA ARG A 853 72.27 4.50 38.20
C ARG A 853 71.79 5.91 37.91
N GLN A 854 72.29 6.58 36.87
CA GLN A 854 71.85 7.93 36.50
C GLN A 854 70.36 7.97 36.11
N GLY A 855 69.86 6.97 35.38
CA GLY A 855 68.41 6.80 35.14
C GLY A 855 67.60 6.46 36.39
N GLY A 856 68.24 5.91 37.43
CA GLY A 856 67.66 5.70 38.77
C GLY A 856 67.66 6.98 39.62
N VAL A 857 68.67 7.85 39.50
CA VAL A 857 68.75 9.12 40.24
C VAL A 857 67.72 10.14 39.72
N MET A 858 67.36 10.09 38.44
CA MET A 858 66.23 10.86 37.88
C MET A 858 64.89 10.43 38.53
N SER A 859 64.74 9.14 38.88
CA SER A 859 63.55 8.66 39.60
C SER A 859 63.45 9.17 41.03
N GLU A 860 64.58 9.41 41.70
CA GLU A 860 64.61 9.95 43.07
C GLU A 860 64.31 11.46 43.11
N THR A 861 64.67 12.19 42.05
CA THR A 861 64.43 13.64 41.94
C THR A 861 63.00 13.98 41.50
N ASP A 862 62.39 13.20 40.61
CA ASP A 862 60.97 13.34 40.24
C ASP A 862 60.00 12.77 41.29
N ALA A 863 60.38 11.69 42.00
CA ALA A 863 59.61 11.20 43.14
C ALA A 863 59.59 12.22 44.29
N ALA A 864 60.66 12.98 44.48
CA ALA A 864 60.71 14.10 45.43
C ALA A 864 59.83 15.29 44.96
N ALA A 865 59.76 15.56 43.66
CA ALA A 865 58.90 16.61 43.11
C ALA A 865 57.39 16.25 43.15
N LYS A 866 57.02 14.97 42.96
CA LYS A 866 55.61 14.51 43.05
C LYS A 866 55.09 14.30 44.47
N ALA A 867 55.98 14.12 45.46
CA ALA A 867 55.59 14.02 46.88
C ALA A 867 55.29 15.39 47.53
N GLY A 868 55.68 16.49 46.89
CA GLY A 868 55.34 17.85 47.31
C GLY A 868 54.36 18.49 46.32
N THR A 869 53.11 18.61 46.72
CA THR A 869 51.98 19.32 46.04
C THR A 869 51.13 18.49 45.07
N ALA A 870 49.98 18.04 45.58
CA ALA A 870 48.78 17.90 44.78
C ALA A 870 48.06 19.26 44.71
N GLN A 871 48.34 20.02 43.65
CA GLN A 871 47.44 21.06 43.14
C GLN A 871 47.59 21.06 41.62
N GLY A 872 46.45 20.94 40.92
CA GLY A 872 46.41 20.74 39.48
C GLY A 872 47.25 21.76 38.71
N SER A 873 48.08 21.28 37.80
CA SER A 873 48.60 22.13 36.73
C SER A 873 47.47 22.34 35.72
N ASP A 874 46.68 23.40 35.95
CA ASP A 874 45.94 24.03 34.86
C ASP A 874 46.98 24.56 33.87
N ALA A 875 47.32 23.76 32.86
CA ALA A 875 48.14 24.18 31.73
C ALA A 875 47.31 25.15 30.89
N TRP A 876 47.42 26.44 31.21
CA TRP A 876 46.83 27.49 30.39
C TRP A 876 47.53 27.55 29.03
N PRO A 877 46.79 27.73 27.92
CA PRO A 877 47.37 27.76 26.58
C PRO A 877 48.38 28.91 26.39
N ILE A 878 49.31 28.78 25.43
CA ILE A 878 50.27 29.85 25.10
C ILE A 878 49.64 30.78 24.03
N PRO A 879 49.57 32.10 24.24
CA PRO A 879 48.97 33.02 23.28
C PRO A 879 49.84 33.19 22.03
N ASN A 880 49.21 33.24 20.86
CA ASN A 880 49.89 33.45 19.57
C ASN A 880 50.07 34.96 19.24
N VAL A 881 50.85 35.25 18.20
CA VAL A 881 51.23 36.63 17.81
C VAL A 881 50.02 37.55 17.62
N LYS A 882 48.93 37.08 16.98
CA LYS A 882 47.70 37.88 16.81
C LYS A 882 46.99 38.16 18.14
N GLN A 883 47.00 37.21 19.08
CA GLN A 883 46.41 37.40 20.41
C GLN A 883 47.22 38.37 21.27
N ILE A 884 48.55 38.39 21.11
CA ILE A 884 49.46 39.34 21.77
C ILE A 884 49.30 40.75 21.18
N GLN A 885 49.17 40.86 19.85
CA GLN A 885 48.85 42.12 19.17
C GLN A 885 47.47 42.67 19.60
N MET A 886 46.47 41.81 19.73
CA MET A 886 45.12 42.20 20.17
C MET A 886 45.10 42.72 21.63
N LEU A 887 45.89 42.12 22.51
CA LEU A 887 46.08 42.60 23.88
C LEU A 887 46.82 43.94 23.91
N SER A 888 47.85 44.10 23.08
CA SER A 888 48.64 45.34 23.01
C SER A 888 47.83 46.52 22.46
N ALA A 889 46.91 46.26 21.52
CA ALA A 889 46.02 47.27 20.96
C ALA A 889 44.82 47.62 21.86
N ASN A 890 44.41 46.72 22.78
CA ASN A 890 43.26 46.91 23.66
C ASN A 890 43.57 46.45 25.10
N PRO A 891 44.28 47.27 25.89
CA PRO A 891 44.75 46.90 27.24
C PRO A 891 43.61 46.57 28.22
N GLN A 892 42.39 47.08 28.00
CA GLN A 892 41.21 46.75 28.81
C GLN A 892 40.81 45.25 28.77
N LEU A 893 41.32 44.47 27.82
CA LEU A 893 41.08 43.02 27.74
C LEU A 893 41.98 42.20 28.67
N ALA A 894 42.90 42.83 29.42
CA ALA A 894 43.83 42.15 30.32
C ALA A 894 43.17 41.19 31.33
N PRO A 895 42.01 41.50 31.96
CA PRO A 895 41.35 40.56 32.87
C PRO A 895 40.83 39.29 32.17
N GLU A 896 40.35 39.42 30.93
CA GLU A 896 39.88 38.27 30.13
C GLU A 896 41.05 37.46 29.56
N PHE A 897 42.14 38.14 29.21
CA PHE A 897 43.38 37.52 28.78
C PHE A 897 44.01 36.69 29.90
N ASP A 898 44.08 37.23 31.12
CA ASP A 898 44.55 36.52 32.31
C ASP A 898 43.63 35.36 32.71
N LYS A 899 42.31 35.51 32.51
CA LYS A 899 41.34 34.43 32.73
C LYS A 899 41.53 33.26 31.76
N LYS A 900 42.08 33.50 30.56
CA LYS A 900 42.26 32.49 29.51
C LYS A 900 43.68 31.91 29.43
N PHE A 901 44.68 32.69 29.84
CA PHE A 901 46.10 32.35 29.69
C PHE A 901 46.85 32.31 31.03
N GLY A 902 46.10 32.39 32.14
CA GLY A 902 46.61 32.33 33.50
C GLY A 902 46.85 33.71 34.10
N LEU A 903 46.65 33.82 35.42
CA LEU A 903 46.76 35.06 36.17
C LEU A 903 48.14 35.73 35.94
N GLY A 904 48.15 37.02 35.57
CA GLY A 904 49.37 37.79 35.32
C GLY A 904 50.03 37.58 33.94
N ALA A 905 49.39 36.86 33.01
CA ALA A 905 49.89 36.68 31.65
C ALA A 905 49.91 37.99 30.84
N ALA A 906 48.88 38.82 30.97
CA ALA A 906 48.77 40.11 30.31
C ALA A 906 49.86 41.08 30.78
N ALA A 907 50.14 41.11 32.09
CA ALA A 907 51.20 41.95 32.67
C ALA A 907 52.60 41.56 32.17
N ARG A 908 52.84 40.25 31.93
CA ARG A 908 54.11 39.76 31.35
C ARG A 908 54.31 40.18 29.89
N MET A 909 53.22 40.32 29.13
CA MET A 909 53.26 40.69 27.70
C MET A 909 53.30 42.20 27.47
N ILE A 910 52.66 42.98 28.35
CA ILE A 910 52.62 44.46 28.26
C ILE A 910 53.84 45.11 28.94
N GLY A 911 54.51 44.38 29.85
CA GLY A 911 55.40 44.98 30.85
C GLY A 911 56.87 45.21 30.49
N LYS A 912 57.41 44.77 29.34
CA LYS A 912 58.79 45.10 28.95
C LYS A 912 58.98 45.22 27.43
N PRO A 913 59.53 46.35 26.93
CA PRO A 913 59.97 46.44 25.54
C PRO A 913 61.22 45.57 25.38
N GLN A 914 61.10 44.46 24.66
CA GLN A 914 62.26 43.68 24.22
C GLN A 914 62.21 43.55 22.71
N THR A 915 63.35 43.80 22.07
CA THR A 915 63.58 43.48 20.66
C THR A 915 63.32 42.00 20.44
N MET A 916 62.28 41.68 19.69
CA MET A 916 61.93 40.31 19.37
C MET A 916 62.73 39.86 18.16
N LYS A 917 63.49 38.78 18.32
CA LYS A 917 64.32 38.21 17.26
C LYS A 917 63.63 36.98 16.67
N PHE A 918 63.37 37.00 15.38
CA PHE A 918 62.76 35.91 14.65
C PHE A 918 63.81 35.37 13.68
N LYS A 919 64.21 34.11 13.89
CA LYS A 919 65.10 33.43 12.97
C LYS A 919 64.30 33.10 11.70
N VAL A 920 64.73 33.61 10.56
CA VAL A 920 64.07 33.42 9.27
C VAL A 920 65.11 32.92 8.25
N PRO A 921 64.69 32.28 7.15
CA PRO A 921 65.65 31.82 6.14
C PRO A 921 66.47 33.00 5.57
N GLY A 922 67.80 32.93 5.66
CA GLY A 922 68.73 33.95 5.18
C GLY A 922 69.17 35.00 6.21
N GLY A 923 68.66 34.95 7.45
CA GLY A 923 69.04 35.90 8.50
C GLY A 923 68.15 35.89 9.75
N THR A 924 68.28 36.91 10.58
CA THR A 924 67.43 37.13 11.74
C THR A 924 66.69 38.45 11.57
N GLU A 925 65.36 38.39 11.51
CA GLU A 925 64.50 39.56 11.60
C GLU A 925 64.44 40.03 13.07
N LEU A 926 64.60 41.32 13.26
CA LEU A 926 64.49 42.01 14.53
C LEU A 926 63.25 42.89 14.46
N LEU A 927 62.35 42.72 15.42
CA LEU A 927 61.26 43.67 15.66
C LEU A 927 61.60 44.45 16.92
N GLU A 928 62.00 45.69 16.74
CA GLU A 928 62.33 46.60 17.82
C GLU A 928 61.06 47.09 18.54
N PRO A 929 61.14 47.50 19.81
CA PRO A 929 59.98 47.92 20.59
C PRO A 929 59.23 49.14 20.05
N ASP A 930 59.83 49.92 19.15
CA ASP A 930 59.21 51.06 18.47
C ASP A 930 58.49 50.68 17.16
N GLY A 931 58.50 49.39 16.80
CA GLY A 931 57.89 48.87 15.58
C GLY A 931 58.79 48.94 14.35
N SER A 932 60.06 49.34 14.49
CA SER A 932 61.03 49.24 13.40
C SER A 932 61.50 47.80 13.20
N GLU A 933 61.64 47.42 11.94
CA GLU A 933 62.09 46.08 11.52
C GLU A 933 63.54 46.15 11.01
N GLY A 934 64.39 45.25 11.50
CA GLY A 934 65.78 45.10 11.09
C GLY A 934 66.08 43.68 10.62
N PHE A 935 67.02 43.49 9.71
CA PHE A 935 67.40 42.17 9.21
C PHE A 935 68.91 41.97 9.31
N ILE A 936 69.33 40.93 10.02
CA ILE A 936 70.73 40.52 10.12
C ILE A 936 70.92 39.29 9.23
N PRO A 937 71.54 39.38 8.05
CA PRO A 937 71.79 38.21 7.24
C PRO A 937 72.74 37.24 7.95
N ASP A 938 72.52 35.95 7.77
CA ASP A 938 73.41 34.90 8.29
C ASP A 938 74.69 34.86 7.40
N GLU A 939 75.90 34.84 7.99
CA GLU A 939 77.18 34.68 7.26
C GLU A 939 77.34 33.30 6.61
#